data_AF-A0A7X2MUN4-F1
#
_entry.id   AF-A0A7X2MUN4-F1
#
_cell.length_a   1.000
_cell.length_b   1.000
_cell.length_c   1.000
_cell.angle_alpha   90.00
_cell.angle_beta   90.00
_cell.angle_gamma   90.00
#
_symmetry.space_group_name_H-M   'P 1'
#
loop_
_entity.id
_entity.type
_entity.pdbx_description
1 polymer ?
#
loop_
_entity_poly.entity_id
_entity_poly.type
_entity_poly.pdbx_seq_one_letter_code
_entity_poly.pdbx_strand_id
1 'polypeptide(L)'
;METKEKNKKDLIIVRGARTHNLKDVTVEIPRNTMTVFTGLSGSGKSSLAFDTIFAEGQRRYVESLSSYARQFLRQMQKPDVDEIVGLSPAISIDQKSRSSNPRSTVATITEIYDYLRILYSRIGQPHCLVCGSEIKRLSNEEIKNFILKKIEAKQKEIAKESKDSTGKGGEKVVGKKLGLPVYAEIFSPLVRGRKGEYYQLLYDLLGKGYSEVLVDGVRKKLRDQIILTKTKKHNIDVMVDQINVLDFKDNPKDALERLSESLEKALEESDGLVKVSFYDVAKKESTEEFLMSSKFACPKDGYSYPEIEPRLFSFNSPYGACPECNGLGTRHFFGTEPCPKCNGARLREESLHVFIGGKSIVDFTSLSIADANEFFNKVKLTDREKNISKVVIKEIEARLQFMINVGIEYLTLSRRAHTLSGGEAQRIRLASQLGSGLVGALYVLDEPTIGLHPRDNDRLIKTLLHLRDLGNTIIVVEHDEDTIYSSDYIVDIGPGAGVHGGEIVVSGYLEDLLTAKKNISGSVTLDYLRGDKVIETPAERRDSPKGELKIRGGKIFNIKNLNIDIPLGRLIAVTGVSGSGKSTFMYEIVHKNLQARFDRRYRSADIYNCGSFTGTEYIGRSILIDQSAIGRTPRSNPATYTGSFTFIRELFAETAEARVRGWKANRFSFNVKGGRCETCQGNGVIEVEMHFLPTVYVPCDICSGKRFTKETLEIKYKKKSIYDVLRMTVEEALAFFEDIPAIYDRLKTMSEVGLGYLALGQSATTLSGGEAQRVKISSELYRPHIQKTIYLLDEPTIGLHYEDVKKLIEILQKLVDKGNTVMVIEHNIDIVKSSDFVIDIGPNGGLGGGQIVAKGTPEEVANNSKSHTGSYLKKALKKG
;
A
#
# COMPACT_ATOMS: atom_id res chain seq x y z
N MET A 1 38.80 -8.33 -25.23
CA MET A 1 39.80 -7.27 -24.97
C MET A 1 39.69 -6.24 -26.09
N GLU A 2 38.72 -5.33 -25.97
CA GLU A 2 38.71 -4.04 -26.65
C GLU A 2 38.63 -3.00 -25.53
N THR A 3 39.51 -2.00 -25.61
CA THR A 3 39.91 -1.10 -24.55
C THR A 3 38.79 -0.16 -24.10
N LYS A 4 38.44 -0.25 -22.81
CA LYS A 4 37.55 0.63 -22.05
C LYS A 4 38.15 2.04 -21.90
N GLU A 5 38.03 2.90 -22.90
CA GLU A 5 37.93 4.36 -22.67
C GLU A 5 36.45 4.75 -22.84
N LYS A 6 35.64 4.51 -21.80
CA LYS A 6 34.27 5.04 -21.77
C LYS A 6 34.35 6.56 -21.70
N ASN A 7 33.65 7.24 -22.62
CA ASN A 7 33.51 8.69 -22.63
C ASN A 7 33.10 9.20 -21.23
N LYS A 8 33.73 10.28 -20.72
CA LYS A 8 33.34 10.96 -19.47
C LYS A 8 31.86 11.38 -19.41
N LYS A 9 31.14 11.37 -20.54
CA LYS A 9 29.70 11.65 -20.64
C LYS A 9 28.80 10.53 -20.09
N ASP A 10 29.35 9.33 -19.88
CA ASP A 10 28.60 8.13 -19.46
C ASP A 10 28.79 7.79 -17.98
N LEU A 11 29.33 8.71 -17.18
CA LEU A 11 29.57 8.53 -15.74
C LEU A 11 28.80 9.58 -14.92
N ILE A 12 28.35 9.18 -13.74
CA ILE A 12 28.00 10.09 -12.64
C ILE A 12 29.27 10.24 -11.80
N ILE A 13 29.76 11.47 -11.67
CA ILE A 13 30.99 11.77 -10.93
C ILE A 13 30.61 12.62 -9.73
N VAL A 14 30.87 12.11 -8.53
CA VAL A 14 30.68 12.82 -7.26
C VAL A 14 32.07 13.21 -6.75
N ARG A 15 32.30 14.49 -6.43
CA ARG A 15 33.58 15.00 -5.93
C ARG A 15 33.38 15.69 -4.59
N GLY A 16 34.23 15.34 -3.63
CA GLY A 16 34.30 15.97 -2.31
C GLY A 16 33.01 15.88 -1.50
N ALA A 17 32.37 14.71 -1.45
CA ALA A 17 31.17 14.50 -0.63
C ALA A 17 31.53 14.40 0.85
N ARG A 18 30.91 15.24 1.69
CA ARG A 18 31.16 15.38 3.14
C ARG A 18 29.89 15.32 4.00
N THR A 19 28.76 14.95 3.39
CA THR A 19 27.49 14.81 4.12
C THR A 19 27.61 13.79 5.25
N HIS A 20 27.22 14.18 6.47
CA HIS A 20 27.30 13.37 7.70
C HIS A 20 28.73 12.93 8.08
N ASN A 21 29.06 11.66 7.90
CA ASN A 21 30.35 11.08 8.26
C ASN A 21 31.27 10.85 7.05
N LEU A 22 30.85 11.23 5.84
CA LEU A 22 31.66 11.10 4.63
C LEU A 22 32.92 11.96 4.72
N LYS A 23 34.08 11.40 4.34
CA LYS A 23 35.39 12.04 4.44
C LYS A 23 35.90 12.49 3.09
N ASP A 24 35.27 13.54 2.56
CA ASP A 24 35.66 14.19 1.29
C ASP A 24 35.72 13.21 0.10
N VAL A 25 34.69 12.38 0.01
CA VAL A 25 34.66 11.22 -0.89
C VAL A 25 34.50 11.65 -2.35
N THR A 26 35.32 11.05 -3.21
CA THR A 26 35.17 11.12 -4.66
C THR A 26 34.89 9.72 -5.22
N VAL A 27 33.82 9.59 -6.01
CA VAL A 27 33.44 8.31 -6.62
C VAL A 27 32.90 8.52 -8.04
N GLU A 28 33.23 7.57 -8.92
CA GLU A 28 32.73 7.51 -10.29
C GLU A 28 31.80 6.31 -10.44
N ILE A 29 30.60 6.55 -10.96
CA ILE A 29 29.54 5.55 -11.09
C ILE A 29 29.13 5.48 -12.57
N PRO A 30 29.14 4.30 -13.20
CA PRO A 30 28.67 4.17 -14.57
C PRO A 30 27.17 4.46 -14.71
N ARG A 31 26.78 5.12 -15.81
CA ARG A 31 25.37 5.29 -16.17
C ARG A 31 24.82 4.02 -16.82
N ASN A 32 23.51 3.86 -16.77
CA ASN A 32 22.76 2.74 -17.34
C ASN A 32 23.18 1.37 -16.79
N THR A 33 23.69 1.35 -15.56
CA THR A 33 24.06 0.15 -14.82
C THR A 33 23.24 0.02 -13.54
N MET A 34 23.17 -1.19 -13.01
CA MET A 34 22.77 -1.46 -11.64
C MET A 34 24.02 -1.43 -10.75
N THR A 35 24.16 -0.37 -9.97
CA THR A 35 25.24 -0.17 -9.02
C THR A 35 24.76 -0.46 -7.60
N VAL A 36 25.46 -1.33 -6.88
CA VAL A 36 25.16 -1.62 -5.47
C VAL A 36 26.13 -0.89 -4.55
N PHE A 37 25.57 -0.15 -3.59
CA PHE A 37 26.29 0.46 -2.48
C PHE A 37 26.20 -0.48 -1.28
N THR A 38 27.35 -0.91 -0.77
CA THR A 38 27.43 -1.85 0.35
C THR A 38 28.47 -1.40 1.39
N GLY A 39 28.63 -2.20 2.45
CA GLY A 39 29.52 -1.94 3.58
C GLY A 39 28.82 -2.00 4.93
N LEU A 40 29.55 -1.79 6.03
CA LEU A 40 29.02 -1.95 7.40
C LEU A 40 27.84 -1.03 7.72
N SER A 41 26.95 -1.44 8.64
CA SER A 41 25.89 -0.57 9.15
C SER A 41 26.48 0.74 9.68
N GLY A 42 26.00 1.88 9.18
CA GLY A 42 26.52 3.19 9.57
C GLY A 42 27.81 3.63 8.86
N SER A 43 28.28 2.90 7.84
CA SER A 43 29.50 3.28 7.10
C SER A 43 29.38 4.55 6.25
N GLY A 44 28.17 5.00 5.94
CA GLY A 44 27.91 6.19 5.10
C GLY A 44 27.18 5.92 3.77
N LYS A 45 26.72 4.68 3.54
CA LYS A 45 25.97 4.26 2.33
C LYS A 45 24.78 5.16 2.02
N SER A 46 23.87 5.30 2.98
CA SER A 46 22.68 6.13 2.81
C SER A 46 23.03 7.62 2.73
N SER A 47 24.08 8.06 3.40
CA SER A 47 24.57 9.45 3.33
C SER A 47 25.05 9.82 1.93
N LEU A 48 25.72 8.89 1.24
CA LEU A 48 26.14 9.09 -0.14
C LEU A 48 24.97 8.91 -1.12
N ALA A 49 24.21 7.83 -1.01
CA ALA A 49 23.12 7.50 -1.96
C ALA A 49 21.93 8.46 -1.85
N PHE A 50 21.39 8.65 -0.64
CA PHE A 50 20.16 9.40 -0.39
C PHE A 50 20.43 10.87 -0.07
N ASP A 51 21.26 11.13 0.94
CA ASP A 51 21.43 12.50 1.47
C ASP A 51 22.35 13.36 0.58
N THR A 52 23.07 12.74 -0.36
CA THR A 52 23.94 13.44 -1.33
C THR A 52 23.44 13.29 -2.77
N ILE A 53 23.49 12.08 -3.35
CA ILE A 53 23.20 11.87 -4.78
C ILE A 53 21.72 12.11 -5.10
N PHE A 54 20.81 11.41 -4.40
CA PHE A 54 19.37 11.58 -4.60
C PHE A 54 18.91 12.99 -4.24
N ALA A 55 19.32 13.51 -3.08
CA ALA A 55 18.95 14.84 -2.63
C ALA A 55 19.33 15.92 -3.66
N GLU A 56 20.54 15.86 -4.21
CA GLU A 56 20.99 16.81 -5.23
C GLU A 56 20.26 16.60 -6.57
N GLY A 57 19.99 15.36 -6.97
CA GLY A 57 19.26 15.04 -8.20
C GLY A 57 17.81 15.53 -8.17
N GLN A 58 17.13 15.33 -7.04
CA GLN A 58 15.78 15.84 -6.81
C GLN A 58 15.77 17.37 -6.73
N ARG A 59 16.71 17.96 -5.99
CA ARG A 59 16.80 19.43 -5.84
C ARG A 59 17.00 20.13 -7.18
N ARG A 60 17.96 19.68 -8.00
CA ARG A 60 18.22 20.25 -9.33
C ARG A 60 17.00 20.16 -10.24
N TYR A 61 16.27 19.05 -10.18
CA TYR A 61 15.04 18.89 -10.95
C TYR A 61 13.92 19.84 -10.46
N VAL A 62 13.66 19.91 -9.15
CA VAL A 62 12.58 20.75 -8.60
C VAL A 62 12.89 22.25 -8.74
N GLU A 63 14.17 22.67 -8.65
CA GLU A 63 14.60 24.05 -8.94
C GLU A 63 14.31 24.50 -10.39
N SER A 64 14.11 23.54 -11.30
CA SER A 64 13.77 23.83 -12.70
C SER A 64 12.26 24.01 -12.93
N LEU A 65 11.40 23.58 -11.99
CA LEU A 65 9.94 23.57 -12.19
C LEU A 65 9.30 24.95 -12.14
N SER A 66 9.70 25.81 -11.20
CA SER A 66 9.18 27.18 -11.10
C SER A 66 10.12 28.11 -10.31
N SER A 67 9.99 29.41 -10.55
CA SER A 67 10.67 30.45 -9.75
C SER A 67 10.28 30.39 -8.28
N TYR A 68 9.01 30.08 -7.99
CA TYR A 68 8.49 29.87 -6.64
C TYR A 68 9.20 28.70 -5.94
N ALA A 69 9.22 27.52 -6.56
CA ALA A 69 9.91 26.35 -6.00
C ALA A 69 11.39 26.63 -5.74
N ARG A 70 12.07 27.36 -6.63
CA ARG A 70 13.45 27.78 -6.46
C ARG A 70 13.67 28.67 -5.25
N GLN A 71 12.77 29.60 -4.95
CA GLN A 71 12.87 30.47 -3.78
C GLN A 71 12.74 29.69 -2.47
N PHE A 72 11.83 28.71 -2.41
CA PHE A 72 11.65 27.84 -1.25
C PHE A 72 12.84 26.91 -1.03
N LEU A 73 13.37 26.31 -2.10
CA LEU A 73 14.53 25.40 -2.01
C LEU A 73 15.81 26.10 -1.56
N ARG A 74 15.94 27.41 -1.74
CA ARG A 74 17.09 28.18 -1.21
C ARG A 74 17.13 28.24 0.32
N GLN A 75 16.00 28.02 1.00
CA GLN A 75 15.94 27.93 2.46
C GLN A 75 16.40 26.56 2.97
N MET A 76 16.50 25.55 2.10
CA MET A 76 17.01 24.25 2.46
C MET A 76 18.53 24.24 2.50
N GLN A 77 19.06 23.48 3.46
CA GLN A 77 20.49 23.17 3.48
C GLN A 77 20.82 22.28 2.28
N LYS A 78 21.77 22.71 1.44
CA LYS A 78 22.28 21.89 0.35
C LYS A 78 23.12 20.73 0.91
N PRO A 79 23.17 19.57 0.23
CA PRO A 79 24.14 18.54 0.54
C PRO A 79 25.57 19.10 0.52
N ASP A 80 26.43 18.65 1.44
CA ASP A 80 27.82 19.09 1.49
C ASP A 80 28.65 18.28 0.49
N VAL A 81 28.78 18.83 -0.71
CA VAL A 81 29.52 18.24 -1.82
C VAL A 81 30.10 19.35 -2.69
N ASP A 82 31.31 19.16 -3.22
CA ASP A 82 31.94 20.15 -4.09
C ASP A 82 31.28 20.20 -5.47
N GLU A 83 31.14 19.03 -6.10
CA GLU A 83 30.57 18.93 -7.43
C GLU A 83 29.95 17.56 -7.68
N ILE A 84 28.81 17.54 -8.38
CA ILE A 84 28.25 16.33 -8.98
C ILE A 84 27.98 16.58 -10.47
N VAL A 85 28.60 15.77 -11.33
CA VAL A 85 28.48 15.82 -12.79
C VAL A 85 27.76 14.58 -13.31
N GLY A 86 26.97 14.72 -14.39
CA GLY A 86 26.29 13.59 -15.03
C GLY A 86 25.01 13.11 -14.34
N LEU A 87 24.50 13.87 -13.37
CA LEU A 87 23.34 13.51 -12.55
C LEU A 87 22.02 13.61 -13.35
N SER A 88 21.26 12.52 -13.36
CA SER A 88 19.88 12.48 -13.88
C SER A 88 18.85 12.91 -12.82
N PRO A 89 17.61 13.26 -13.22
CA PRO A 89 16.51 13.40 -12.27
C PRO A 89 16.38 12.14 -11.41
N ALA A 90 16.43 12.32 -10.09
CA ALA A 90 16.52 11.21 -9.14
C ALA A 90 15.16 10.89 -8.49
N ILE A 91 14.87 9.60 -8.35
CA ILE A 91 13.65 9.07 -7.73
C ILE A 91 14.06 8.12 -6.61
N SER A 92 13.66 8.41 -5.37
CA SER A 92 13.86 7.50 -4.24
C SER A 92 12.77 6.45 -4.17
N ILE A 93 13.15 5.22 -3.83
CA ILE A 93 12.25 4.14 -3.46
C ILE A 93 12.69 3.63 -2.08
N ASP A 94 12.22 4.32 -1.04
CA ASP A 94 12.52 4.04 0.37
C ASP A 94 11.31 3.51 1.15
N GLN A 95 11.55 3.07 2.38
CA GLN A 95 10.50 2.59 3.28
C GLN A 95 9.84 3.68 4.13
N LYS A 96 10.41 4.89 4.16
CA LYS A 96 9.98 5.99 5.04
C LYS A 96 8.69 6.63 4.52
N SER A 97 8.47 6.62 3.21
CA SER A 97 7.29 7.19 2.56
C SER A 97 6.01 6.35 2.66
N ARG A 98 5.65 5.84 3.85
CA ARG A 98 4.36 5.16 4.02
C ARG A 98 3.24 6.20 4.01
N SER A 99 2.27 6.07 3.10
CA SER A 99 1.06 6.90 3.13
C SER A 99 0.27 6.57 4.40
N SER A 100 0.23 7.51 5.34
CA SER A 100 -0.60 7.46 6.54
C SER A 100 -2.06 7.83 6.26
N ASN A 101 -2.37 8.25 5.03
CA ASN A 101 -3.72 8.67 4.67
C ASN A 101 -4.69 7.47 4.71
N PRO A 102 -5.74 7.51 5.54
CA PRO A 102 -6.69 6.39 5.66
C PRO A 102 -7.47 6.10 4.38
N ARG A 103 -7.52 7.06 3.44
CA ARG A 103 -8.19 6.91 2.14
C ARG A 103 -7.33 6.18 1.11
N SER A 104 -6.01 6.15 1.24
CA SER A 104 -5.14 5.46 0.29
C SER A 104 -5.29 3.94 0.38
N THR A 105 -5.42 3.29 -0.77
CA THR A 105 -5.39 1.83 -0.97
C THR A 105 -4.31 1.44 -1.97
N VAL A 106 -4.01 0.15 -2.07
CA VAL A 106 -3.10 -0.41 -3.09
C VAL A 106 -3.52 0.03 -4.51
N ALA A 107 -4.82 -0.03 -4.82
CA ALA A 107 -5.34 0.39 -6.12
C ALA A 107 -5.13 1.89 -6.42
N THR A 108 -5.22 2.76 -5.41
CA THR A 108 -4.99 4.20 -5.62
C THR A 108 -3.51 4.56 -5.76
N ILE A 109 -2.62 3.86 -5.04
CA ILE A 109 -1.16 4.12 -5.14
C ILE A 109 -0.62 3.69 -6.50
N THR A 110 -1.21 2.65 -7.08
CA THR A 110 -0.82 2.09 -8.38
C THR A 110 -1.57 2.69 -9.55
N GLU A 111 -2.47 3.65 -9.30
CA GLU A 111 -3.37 4.28 -10.29
C GLU A 111 -4.34 3.31 -10.99
N ILE A 112 -4.31 2.01 -10.64
CA ILE A 112 -5.24 1.01 -11.16
C ILE A 112 -6.68 1.43 -10.87
N TYR A 113 -6.93 2.01 -9.70
CA TYR A 113 -8.26 2.51 -9.36
C TYR A 113 -8.74 3.58 -10.36
N ASP A 114 -7.86 4.45 -10.84
CA ASP A 114 -8.23 5.51 -11.77
C ASP A 114 -8.64 4.94 -13.13
N TYR A 115 -7.90 3.95 -13.64
CA TYR A 115 -8.28 3.20 -14.84
C TYR A 115 -9.57 2.40 -14.64
N LEU A 116 -9.78 1.81 -13.47
CA LEU A 116 -11.05 1.13 -13.15
C LEU A 116 -12.23 2.10 -13.16
N ARG A 117 -12.10 3.31 -12.62
CA ARG A 117 -13.17 4.32 -12.69
C ARG A 117 -13.52 4.68 -14.14
N ILE A 118 -12.52 4.79 -15.01
CA ILE A 118 -12.73 5.01 -16.44
C ILE A 118 -13.44 3.80 -17.05
N LEU A 119 -12.95 2.59 -16.80
CA LEU A 119 -13.52 1.35 -17.32
C LEU A 119 -14.99 1.18 -16.95
N TYR A 120 -15.31 1.28 -15.64
CA TYR A 120 -16.67 1.17 -15.13
C TYR A 120 -17.58 2.30 -15.65
N SER A 121 -17.04 3.50 -15.91
CA SER A 121 -17.84 4.57 -16.52
C SER A 121 -18.18 4.34 -17.99
N ARG A 122 -17.37 3.55 -18.71
CA ARG A 122 -17.51 3.38 -20.16
C ARG A 122 -18.29 2.13 -20.56
N ILE A 123 -18.06 1.02 -19.86
CA ILE A 123 -18.68 -0.28 -20.19
C ILE A 123 -19.48 -0.89 -19.03
N GLY A 124 -19.54 -0.21 -17.87
CA GLY A 124 -20.28 -0.71 -16.73
C GLY A 124 -21.78 -0.70 -16.97
N GLN A 125 -22.46 -1.78 -16.57
CA GLN A 125 -23.91 -1.94 -16.71
C GLN A 125 -24.60 -1.51 -15.41
N PRO A 126 -25.27 -0.35 -15.36
CA PRO A 126 -25.99 0.10 -14.17
C PRO A 126 -27.26 -0.71 -13.95
N HIS A 127 -27.59 -0.96 -12.69
CA HIS A 127 -28.77 -1.69 -12.27
C HIS A 127 -29.58 -0.86 -11.28
N CYS A 128 -30.91 -0.96 -11.35
CA CYS A 128 -31.79 -0.23 -10.44
C CYS A 128 -31.67 -0.75 -8.99
N LEU A 129 -31.59 0.16 -8.01
CA LEU A 129 -31.52 -0.18 -6.58
C LEU A 129 -32.79 -0.86 -6.05
N VAL A 130 -33.94 -0.61 -6.68
CA VAL A 130 -35.24 -1.07 -6.18
C VAL A 130 -35.63 -2.41 -6.79
N CYS A 131 -35.56 -2.54 -8.11
CA CYS A 131 -36.01 -3.74 -8.81
C CYS A 131 -34.88 -4.60 -9.40
N GLY A 132 -33.62 -4.17 -9.31
CA GLY A 132 -32.46 -4.92 -9.80
C GLY A 132 -32.37 -5.04 -11.33
N SER A 133 -33.25 -4.38 -12.09
CA SER A 133 -33.20 -4.44 -13.56
C SER A 133 -32.09 -3.57 -14.14
N GLU A 134 -31.46 -4.04 -15.22
CA GLU A 134 -30.44 -3.30 -15.97
C GLU A 134 -31.04 -1.99 -16.52
N ILE A 135 -30.38 -0.87 -16.26
CA ILE A 135 -30.78 0.45 -16.75
C ILE A 135 -30.04 0.70 -18.07
N LYS A 136 -30.80 0.93 -19.14
CA LYS A 136 -30.22 1.29 -20.46
C LYS A 136 -30.60 2.71 -20.80
N ARG A 137 -29.60 3.50 -21.15
CA ARG A 137 -29.78 4.79 -21.81
C ARG A 137 -29.86 4.54 -23.32
N LEU A 138 -30.93 4.98 -23.95
CA LEU A 138 -31.07 4.95 -25.40
C LEU A 138 -31.01 6.38 -25.93
N SER A 139 -30.27 6.60 -27.01
CA SER A 139 -30.36 7.87 -27.74
C SER A 139 -31.73 8.01 -28.41
N ASN A 140 -32.16 9.24 -28.70
CA ASN A 140 -33.42 9.49 -29.40
C ASN A 140 -33.48 8.72 -30.74
N GLU A 141 -32.35 8.62 -31.45
CA GLU A 141 -32.25 7.83 -32.68
C GLU A 141 -32.38 6.32 -32.45
N GLU A 142 -31.79 5.76 -31.39
CA GLU A 142 -31.94 4.35 -31.05
C GLU A 142 -33.39 4.01 -30.67
N ILE A 143 -34.06 4.89 -29.90
CA ILE A 143 -35.49 4.76 -29.57
C ILE A 143 -36.32 4.75 -30.86
N LYS A 144 -36.10 5.74 -31.74
CA LYS A 144 -36.79 5.85 -33.03
C LYS A 144 -36.57 4.61 -33.90
N ASN A 145 -35.32 4.18 -34.07
CA ASN A 145 -34.97 3.00 -34.86
C ASN A 145 -35.54 1.70 -34.30
N PHE A 146 -35.63 1.58 -32.96
CA PHE A 146 -36.27 0.44 -32.30
C PHE A 146 -37.77 0.38 -32.65
N ILE A 147 -38.46 1.52 -32.56
CA ILE A 147 -39.89 1.62 -32.88
C ILE A 147 -40.12 1.31 -34.36
N LEU A 148 -39.29 1.83 -35.27
CA LEU A 148 -39.39 1.56 -36.70
C LEU A 148 -39.24 0.07 -37.03
N LYS A 149 -38.24 -0.61 -36.45
CA LYS A 149 -38.09 -2.07 -36.63
C LYS A 149 -39.33 -2.84 -36.16
N LYS A 150 -39.96 -2.41 -35.07
CA LYS A 150 -41.19 -3.02 -34.55
C LYS A 150 -42.41 -2.75 -35.44
N ILE A 151 -42.53 -1.53 -35.97
CA ILE A 151 -43.55 -1.16 -36.96
C ILE A 151 -43.41 -2.02 -38.21
N GLU A 152 -42.19 -2.17 -38.76
CA GLU A 152 -41.94 -3.02 -39.93
C GLU A 152 -42.29 -4.50 -39.69
N ALA A 153 -42.00 -5.02 -38.49
CA ALA A 153 -42.38 -6.38 -38.12
C ALA A 153 -43.91 -6.55 -38.10
N LYS A 154 -44.64 -5.60 -37.50
CA LYS A 154 -46.11 -5.58 -37.47
C LYS A 154 -46.73 -5.42 -38.85
N GLN A 155 -46.14 -4.60 -39.72
CA GLN A 155 -46.56 -4.50 -41.13
C GLN A 155 -46.46 -5.86 -41.85
N LYS A 156 -45.40 -6.62 -41.60
CA LYS A 156 -45.22 -7.96 -42.18
C LYS A 156 -46.21 -8.99 -41.62
N GLU A 157 -46.61 -8.88 -40.35
CA GLU A 157 -47.66 -9.71 -39.74
C GLU A 157 -49.03 -9.42 -40.38
N ILE A 158 -49.42 -8.14 -40.49
CA ILE A 158 -50.68 -7.71 -41.11
C ILE A 158 -50.74 -8.13 -42.60
N ALA A 159 -49.62 -8.08 -43.32
CA ALA A 159 -49.52 -8.53 -44.71
C ALA A 159 -49.62 -10.06 -44.89
N LYS A 160 -49.36 -10.85 -43.83
CA LYS A 160 -49.56 -12.31 -43.83
C LYS A 160 -51.00 -12.69 -43.53
N GLU A 161 -51.64 -12.07 -42.52
CA GLU A 161 -53.06 -12.31 -42.18
C GLU A 161 -54.02 -11.98 -43.34
N SER A 162 -53.66 -11.00 -44.17
CA SER A 162 -54.44 -10.61 -45.36
C SER A 162 -54.28 -11.57 -46.56
N LYS A 163 -53.32 -12.52 -46.55
CA LYS A 163 -53.17 -13.55 -47.59
C LYS A 163 -53.86 -14.88 -47.27
N ASP A 164 -54.08 -15.20 -45.99
CA ASP A 164 -54.74 -16.46 -45.58
C ASP A 164 -56.27 -16.42 -45.70
N SER A 165 -56.88 -15.25 -45.94
CA SER A 165 -58.34 -15.09 -46.06
C SER A 165 -58.90 -15.22 -47.49
N THR A 166 -58.07 -15.51 -48.50
CA THR A 166 -58.51 -15.77 -49.88
C THR A 166 -58.60 -17.27 -50.21
N GLY A 167 -59.48 -17.98 -49.51
CA GLY A 167 -59.77 -19.39 -49.75
C GLY A 167 -61.27 -19.69 -49.88
N LYS A 168 -61.72 -19.91 -51.13
CA LYS A 168 -62.97 -20.53 -51.60
C LYS A 168 -64.31 -19.76 -51.47
N GLY A 169 -64.74 -19.22 -52.63
CA GLY A 169 -66.12 -19.37 -53.15
C GLY A 169 -67.13 -18.25 -52.88
N GLY A 170 -67.59 -17.59 -53.94
CA GLY A 170 -68.93 -16.96 -54.01
C GLY A 170 -68.98 -15.43 -53.98
N GLU A 171 -69.39 -14.86 -55.12
CA GLU A 171 -70.01 -13.55 -55.37
C GLU A 171 -69.25 -12.23 -55.03
N LYS A 172 -69.09 -11.42 -56.09
CA LYS A 172 -68.62 -10.04 -56.04
C LYS A 172 -69.66 -9.16 -55.36
N VAL A 173 -69.46 -8.88 -54.07
CA VAL A 173 -70.03 -7.70 -53.41
C VAL A 173 -68.94 -6.62 -53.37
N VAL A 174 -69.26 -5.44 -53.92
CA VAL A 174 -68.42 -4.24 -53.82
C VAL A 174 -68.39 -3.81 -52.36
N GLY A 175 -67.26 -4.10 -51.70
CA GLY A 175 -66.98 -3.71 -50.33
C GLY A 175 -65.70 -4.41 -49.88
N LYS A 176 -64.55 -3.74 -50.00
CA LYS A 176 -63.32 -4.19 -49.35
C LYS A 176 -63.64 -4.39 -47.86
N LYS A 177 -63.58 -5.62 -47.35
CA LYS A 177 -63.43 -5.84 -45.91
C LYS A 177 -62.07 -5.26 -45.51
N LEU A 178 -62.05 -3.96 -45.15
CA LEU A 178 -60.90 -3.34 -44.51
C LEU A 178 -60.73 -4.03 -43.16
N GLY A 179 -59.61 -4.72 -42.96
CA GLY A 179 -59.15 -5.00 -41.60
C GLY A 179 -59.03 -3.67 -40.86
N LEU A 180 -59.52 -3.60 -39.62
CA LEU A 180 -59.44 -2.39 -38.82
C LEU A 180 -57.96 -2.02 -38.60
N PRO A 181 -57.63 -0.71 -38.56
CA PRO A 181 -56.24 -0.26 -38.52
C PRO A 181 -55.55 -0.63 -37.20
N VAL A 182 -54.25 -0.89 -37.27
CA VAL A 182 -53.37 -1.04 -36.10
C VAL A 182 -52.61 0.27 -35.91
N TYR A 183 -52.61 0.79 -34.69
CA TYR A 183 -51.96 2.05 -34.35
C TYR A 183 -50.74 1.84 -33.46
N ALA A 184 -49.68 2.61 -33.70
CA ALA A 184 -48.60 2.82 -32.76
C ALA A 184 -48.96 4.02 -31.87
N GLU A 185 -49.20 3.76 -30.59
CA GLU A 185 -49.55 4.76 -29.59
C GLU A 185 -48.31 5.15 -28.79
N ILE A 186 -48.03 6.46 -28.75
CA ILE A 186 -46.88 7.03 -28.05
C ILE A 186 -47.40 7.73 -26.80
N PHE A 187 -46.92 7.27 -25.65
CA PHE A 187 -47.28 7.77 -24.35
C PHE A 187 -46.08 8.40 -23.65
N SER A 188 -46.34 9.49 -22.93
CA SER A 188 -45.41 10.09 -21.98
C SER A 188 -45.78 9.68 -20.55
N PRO A 189 -44.96 8.86 -19.86
CA PRO A 189 -45.31 8.34 -18.55
C PRO A 189 -44.90 9.30 -17.43
N LEU A 190 -45.88 10.03 -16.89
CA LEU A 190 -45.66 11.12 -15.94
C LEU A 190 -45.61 10.63 -14.49
N VAL A 191 -46.41 9.61 -14.17
CA VAL A 191 -46.48 9.04 -12.81
C VAL A 191 -46.37 7.52 -12.89
N ARG A 192 -45.45 6.95 -12.12
CA ARG A 192 -45.22 5.50 -12.02
C ARG A 192 -45.25 5.06 -10.56
N GLY A 193 -46.30 4.36 -10.16
CA GLY A 193 -46.39 3.66 -8.87
C GLY A 193 -46.33 4.57 -7.64
N ARG A 194 -46.71 5.85 -7.78
CA ARG A 194 -46.67 6.86 -6.69
C ARG A 194 -48.08 7.16 -6.17
N LYS A 195 -48.18 7.47 -4.88
CA LYS A 195 -49.45 7.81 -4.21
C LYS A 195 -49.74 9.30 -4.36
N GLY A 196 -50.99 9.65 -4.68
CA GLY A 196 -51.41 11.05 -4.81
C GLY A 196 -52.71 11.22 -5.58
N GLU A 197 -53.31 12.40 -5.48
CA GLU A 197 -54.59 12.71 -6.15
C GLU A 197 -54.39 13.31 -7.56
N TYR A 198 -53.19 13.83 -7.86
CA TYR A 198 -52.74 14.30 -9.19
C TYR A 198 -53.71 15.23 -9.97
N TYR A 199 -54.68 15.87 -9.32
CA TYR A 199 -55.67 16.74 -9.98
C TYR A 199 -55.02 17.90 -10.73
N GLN A 200 -54.04 18.56 -10.11
CA GLN A 200 -53.30 19.66 -10.74
C GLN A 200 -52.53 19.20 -11.98
N LEU A 201 -51.87 18.04 -11.92
CA LEU A 201 -51.18 17.45 -13.07
C LEU A 201 -52.15 17.18 -14.23
N LEU A 202 -53.32 16.61 -13.97
CA LEU A 202 -54.33 16.34 -15.00
C LEU A 202 -54.90 17.63 -15.60
N TYR A 203 -55.07 18.67 -14.79
CA TYR A 203 -55.53 19.98 -15.25
C TYR A 203 -54.48 20.67 -16.13
N ASP A 204 -53.20 20.61 -15.75
CA ASP A 204 -52.09 21.15 -16.53
C ASP A 204 -51.98 20.46 -17.91
N LEU A 205 -52.20 19.15 -17.97
CA LEU A 205 -52.24 18.41 -19.24
C LEU A 205 -53.40 18.84 -20.14
N LEU A 206 -54.58 19.08 -19.56
CA LEU A 206 -55.72 19.62 -20.32
C LEU A 206 -55.40 21.03 -20.84
N GLY A 207 -54.75 21.87 -20.03
CA GLY A 207 -54.30 23.21 -20.42
C GLY A 207 -53.26 23.21 -21.55
N LYS A 208 -52.40 22.18 -21.60
CA LYS A 208 -51.44 21.93 -22.69
C LYS A 208 -52.09 21.35 -23.96
N GLY A 209 -53.38 21.04 -23.94
CA GLY A 209 -54.14 20.59 -25.11
C GLY A 209 -54.20 19.06 -25.31
N TYR A 210 -53.77 18.25 -24.35
CA TYR A 210 -53.93 16.80 -24.43
C TYR A 210 -55.40 16.39 -24.23
N SER A 211 -55.87 15.39 -24.98
CA SER A 211 -57.26 14.91 -24.93
C SER A 211 -57.45 13.66 -24.09
N GLU A 212 -56.47 12.75 -24.09
CA GLU A 212 -56.58 11.42 -23.51
C GLU A 212 -55.39 11.09 -22.60
N VAL A 213 -55.69 10.37 -21.51
CA VAL A 213 -54.71 9.89 -20.54
C VAL A 213 -55.06 8.47 -20.14
N LEU A 214 -54.04 7.66 -19.87
CA LEU A 214 -54.17 6.30 -19.41
C LEU A 214 -53.83 6.26 -17.93
N VAL A 215 -54.85 6.02 -17.10
CA VAL A 215 -54.76 6.03 -15.63
C VAL A 215 -54.99 4.61 -15.12
N ASP A 216 -53.99 4.05 -14.44
CA ASP A 216 -53.99 2.68 -13.93
C ASP A 216 -54.35 1.62 -15.00
N GLY A 217 -53.93 1.82 -16.25
CA GLY A 217 -54.24 0.92 -17.37
C GLY A 217 -55.53 1.26 -18.12
N VAL A 218 -56.36 2.18 -17.61
CA VAL A 218 -57.67 2.52 -18.18
C VAL A 218 -57.61 3.86 -18.90
N ARG A 219 -58.06 3.89 -20.16
CA ARG A 219 -58.19 5.13 -20.95
C ARG A 219 -59.28 6.02 -20.38
N LYS A 220 -58.95 7.30 -20.15
CA LYS A 220 -59.87 8.35 -19.70
C LYS A 220 -59.65 9.60 -20.53
N LYS A 221 -60.74 10.33 -20.82
CA LYS A 221 -60.63 11.64 -21.46
C LYS A 221 -60.34 12.68 -20.40
N LEU A 222 -59.41 13.59 -20.67
CA LEU A 222 -59.02 14.65 -19.73
C LEU A 222 -60.14 15.68 -19.49
N ARG A 223 -61.14 15.73 -20.38
CA ARG A 223 -62.36 16.55 -20.20
C ARG A 223 -63.33 15.94 -19.17
N ASP A 224 -63.23 14.65 -18.87
CA ASP A 224 -64.07 13.99 -17.89
C ASP A 224 -63.49 14.18 -16.49
N GLN A 225 -64.33 14.14 -15.46
CA GLN A 225 -63.86 14.27 -14.07
C GLN A 225 -63.12 12.99 -13.64
N ILE A 226 -61.79 13.06 -13.57
CA ILE A 226 -60.94 11.95 -13.10
C ILE A 226 -60.60 12.15 -11.63
N ILE A 227 -61.22 11.33 -10.76
CA ILE A 227 -60.94 11.34 -9.30
C ILE A 227 -59.98 10.21 -8.96
N LEU A 228 -58.85 10.55 -8.32
CA LEU A 228 -57.84 9.61 -7.82
C LEU A 228 -57.71 9.72 -6.31
N THR A 229 -57.41 8.61 -5.63
CA THR A 229 -57.37 8.56 -4.16
C THR A 229 -55.95 8.74 -3.65
N LYS A 230 -55.76 9.63 -2.68
CA LYS A 230 -54.43 9.96 -2.11
C LYS A 230 -53.65 8.76 -1.56
N THR A 231 -54.35 7.71 -1.13
CA THR A 231 -53.76 6.56 -0.43
C THR A 231 -53.31 5.42 -1.36
N LYS A 232 -53.78 5.42 -2.62
CA LYS A 232 -53.47 4.38 -3.61
C LYS A 232 -52.32 4.82 -4.52
N LYS A 233 -51.49 3.86 -4.94
CA LYS A 233 -50.45 4.10 -5.96
C LYS A 233 -51.12 4.16 -7.33
N HIS A 234 -50.77 5.16 -8.12
CA HIS A 234 -51.31 5.36 -9.46
C HIS A 234 -50.22 5.35 -10.54
N ASN A 235 -50.60 4.94 -11.74
CA ASN A 235 -49.82 5.09 -12.98
C ASN A 235 -50.58 6.04 -13.91
N ILE A 236 -49.91 7.08 -14.42
CA ILE A 236 -50.52 8.09 -15.30
C ILE A 236 -49.62 8.26 -16.52
N ASP A 237 -50.11 7.82 -17.67
CA ASP A 237 -49.43 7.91 -18.96
C ASP A 237 -50.28 8.80 -19.89
N VAL A 238 -49.78 9.97 -20.30
CA VAL A 238 -50.50 10.84 -21.25
C VAL A 238 -50.28 10.36 -22.68
N MET A 239 -51.33 10.30 -23.49
CA MET A 239 -51.21 9.95 -24.90
C MET A 239 -50.75 11.18 -25.69
N VAL A 240 -49.55 11.09 -26.27
CA VAL A 240 -48.94 12.19 -27.03
C VAL A 240 -49.39 12.15 -28.48
N ASP A 241 -49.34 10.96 -29.10
CA ASP A 241 -49.81 10.77 -30.46
C ASP A 241 -50.20 9.31 -30.73
N GLN A 242 -50.99 9.11 -31.80
CA GLN A 242 -51.41 7.81 -32.32
C GLN A 242 -51.22 7.82 -33.84
N ILE A 243 -50.30 6.99 -34.33
CA ILE A 243 -49.91 6.93 -35.74
C ILE A 243 -50.31 5.58 -36.33
N ASN A 244 -50.95 5.56 -37.51
CA ASN A 244 -51.34 4.31 -38.15
C ASN A 244 -50.11 3.60 -38.73
N VAL A 245 -49.99 2.31 -38.44
CA VAL A 245 -48.86 1.47 -38.90
C VAL A 245 -48.79 1.41 -40.43
N LEU A 246 -49.91 1.56 -41.14
CA LEU A 246 -49.96 1.57 -42.61
C LEU A 246 -49.45 2.88 -43.22
N ASP A 247 -49.50 4.01 -42.51
CA ASP A 247 -49.03 5.31 -43.01
C ASP A 247 -47.53 5.29 -43.29
N PHE A 248 -46.76 4.45 -42.58
CA PHE A 248 -45.33 4.24 -42.84
C PHE A 248 -45.05 3.56 -44.19
N LYS A 249 -46.06 2.96 -44.82
CA LYS A 249 -45.96 2.38 -46.17
C LYS A 249 -46.53 3.32 -47.22
N ASP A 250 -47.66 3.97 -46.93
CA ASP A 250 -48.39 4.81 -47.88
C ASP A 250 -47.77 6.21 -48.01
N ASN A 251 -47.31 6.82 -46.91
CA ASN A 251 -46.62 8.12 -46.84
C ASN A 251 -45.45 8.10 -45.85
N PRO A 252 -44.30 7.49 -46.19
CA PRO A 252 -43.21 7.24 -45.26
C PRO A 252 -42.55 8.51 -44.69
N LYS A 253 -42.46 9.60 -45.48
CA LYS A 253 -41.83 10.85 -45.01
C LYS A 253 -42.62 11.49 -43.87
N ASP A 254 -43.91 11.72 -44.08
CA ASP A 254 -44.78 12.38 -43.10
C ASP A 254 -44.91 11.54 -41.81
N ALA A 255 -45.04 10.21 -41.95
CA ALA A 255 -45.10 9.31 -40.81
C ALA A 255 -43.81 9.31 -39.97
N LEU A 256 -42.64 9.44 -40.62
CA LEU A 256 -41.34 9.53 -39.94
C LEU A 256 -41.14 10.86 -39.21
N GLU A 257 -41.57 11.97 -39.81
CA GLU A 257 -41.50 13.30 -39.21
C GLU A 257 -42.41 13.38 -37.98
N ARG A 258 -43.66 12.94 -38.13
CA ARG A 258 -44.64 12.87 -37.03
C ARG A 258 -44.20 11.97 -35.88
N LEU A 259 -43.57 10.82 -36.17
CA LEU A 259 -42.98 9.95 -35.14
C LEU A 259 -41.86 10.65 -34.38
N SER A 260 -41.02 11.44 -35.07
CA SER A 260 -39.89 12.13 -34.45
C SER A 260 -40.37 13.23 -33.50
N GLU A 261 -41.30 14.08 -33.97
CA GLU A 261 -41.90 15.16 -33.18
C GLU A 261 -42.62 14.59 -31.94
N SER A 262 -43.40 13.52 -32.12
CA SER A 262 -44.12 12.87 -31.03
C SER A 262 -43.19 12.24 -29.99
N LEU A 263 -42.06 11.67 -30.42
CA LEU A 263 -41.05 11.13 -29.51
C LEU A 263 -40.35 12.22 -28.72
N GLU A 264 -39.95 13.32 -29.35
CA GLU A 264 -39.33 14.45 -28.66
C GLU A 264 -40.28 15.04 -27.61
N LYS A 265 -41.53 15.29 -27.99
CA LYS A 265 -42.57 15.79 -27.08
C LYS A 265 -42.84 14.82 -25.93
N ALA A 266 -42.90 13.52 -26.20
CA ALA A 266 -43.11 12.51 -25.15
C ALA A 266 -41.95 12.44 -24.15
N LEU A 267 -40.71 12.51 -24.64
CA LEU A 267 -39.51 12.53 -23.81
C LEU A 267 -39.40 13.82 -23.01
N GLU A 268 -39.76 14.97 -23.57
CA GLU A 268 -39.73 16.26 -22.86
C GLU A 268 -40.72 16.29 -21.67
N GLU A 269 -41.95 15.83 -21.88
CA GLU A 269 -43.01 15.89 -20.85
C GLU A 269 -42.77 14.99 -19.64
N SER A 270 -42.07 13.86 -19.81
CA SER A 270 -41.78 12.90 -18.73
C SER A 270 -40.33 12.91 -18.25
N ASP A 271 -39.58 13.96 -18.59
CA ASP A 271 -38.17 14.12 -18.25
C ASP A 271 -37.26 12.97 -18.74
N GLY A 272 -37.56 12.44 -19.92
CA GLY A 272 -36.75 11.47 -20.65
C GLY A 272 -37.27 10.04 -20.64
N LEU A 273 -38.57 9.81 -20.50
CA LEU A 273 -39.21 8.50 -20.63
C LEU A 273 -40.20 8.47 -21.81
N VAL A 274 -40.39 7.31 -22.41
CA VAL A 274 -41.44 7.13 -23.42
C VAL A 274 -41.96 5.71 -23.39
N LYS A 275 -43.28 5.56 -23.41
CA LYS A 275 -43.95 4.27 -23.52
C LYS A 275 -44.59 4.18 -24.89
N VAL A 276 -44.33 3.10 -25.61
CA VAL A 276 -44.91 2.82 -26.92
C VAL A 276 -45.74 1.55 -26.81
N SER A 277 -46.98 1.58 -27.29
CA SER A 277 -47.80 0.38 -27.41
C SER A 277 -48.38 0.24 -28.81
N PHE A 278 -48.70 -0.99 -29.19
CA PHE A 278 -49.37 -1.29 -30.46
C PHE A 278 -50.81 -1.70 -30.20
N TYR A 279 -51.76 -0.86 -30.62
CA TYR A 279 -53.18 -1.06 -30.42
C TYR A 279 -53.85 -1.61 -31.68
N ASP A 280 -54.43 -2.80 -31.58
CA ASP A 280 -55.21 -3.43 -32.65
C ASP A 280 -56.70 -3.13 -32.44
N VAL A 281 -57.29 -2.33 -33.34
CA VAL A 281 -58.70 -1.94 -33.26
C VAL A 281 -59.64 -3.13 -33.50
N ALA A 282 -59.21 -4.16 -34.25
CA ALA A 282 -60.03 -5.35 -34.50
C ALA A 282 -60.18 -6.22 -33.25
N LYS A 283 -59.10 -6.35 -32.46
CA LYS A 283 -59.06 -7.16 -31.25
C LYS A 283 -59.38 -6.37 -29.97
N LYS A 284 -59.50 -5.04 -30.09
CA LYS A 284 -59.65 -4.09 -28.96
C LYS A 284 -58.57 -4.29 -27.88
N GLU A 285 -57.38 -4.71 -28.28
CA GLU A 285 -56.33 -5.13 -27.36
C GLU A 285 -54.97 -4.51 -27.74
N SER A 286 -54.21 -4.11 -26.72
CA SER A 286 -52.81 -3.71 -26.86
C SER A 286 -51.93 -4.96 -26.89
N THR A 287 -51.23 -5.19 -28.00
CA THR A 287 -50.49 -6.46 -28.20
C THR A 287 -49.10 -6.46 -27.56
N GLU A 288 -48.40 -5.32 -27.54
CA GLU A 288 -47.06 -5.20 -26.94
C GLU A 288 -46.88 -3.78 -26.36
N GLU A 289 -46.25 -3.67 -25.19
CA GLU A 289 -45.86 -2.41 -24.56
C GLU A 289 -44.33 -2.33 -24.36
N PHE A 290 -43.71 -1.23 -24.77
CA PHE A 290 -42.28 -0.97 -24.63
C PHE A 290 -42.06 0.34 -23.89
N LEU A 291 -41.22 0.32 -22.86
CA LEU A 291 -40.85 1.50 -22.09
C LEU A 291 -39.34 1.76 -22.26
N MET A 292 -39.01 2.97 -22.69
CA MET A 292 -37.67 3.38 -23.07
C MET A 292 -37.31 4.69 -22.35
N SER A 293 -36.01 4.94 -22.14
CA SER A 293 -35.52 6.18 -21.51
C SER A 293 -34.35 6.78 -22.27
N SER A 294 -34.37 8.11 -22.41
CA SER A 294 -33.24 8.91 -22.92
C SER A 294 -32.23 9.30 -21.83
N LYS A 295 -32.60 9.12 -20.55
CA LYS A 295 -31.73 9.26 -19.37
C LYS A 295 -31.44 7.89 -18.76
N PHE A 296 -30.56 7.83 -17.77
CA PHE A 296 -30.41 6.61 -16.98
C PHE A 296 -31.56 6.49 -15.98
N ALA A 297 -32.75 6.12 -16.45
CA ALA A 297 -33.91 5.89 -15.59
C ALA A 297 -34.38 4.44 -15.70
N CYS A 298 -34.81 3.86 -14.58
CA CYS A 298 -35.36 2.53 -14.58
C CYS A 298 -36.74 2.53 -15.25
N PRO A 299 -36.97 1.67 -16.27
CA PRO A 299 -38.27 1.56 -16.91
C PRO A 299 -39.38 1.10 -15.94
N LYS A 300 -39.08 0.29 -14.94
CA LYS A 300 -40.15 -0.34 -14.12
C LYS A 300 -40.72 0.58 -13.04
N ASP A 301 -39.86 1.35 -12.38
CA ASP A 301 -40.21 2.11 -11.17
C ASP A 301 -39.93 3.62 -11.31
N GLY A 302 -39.31 4.05 -12.42
CA GLY A 302 -38.97 5.45 -12.65
C GLY A 302 -37.84 5.97 -11.75
N TYR A 303 -37.05 5.09 -11.12
CA TYR A 303 -35.84 5.48 -10.39
C TYR A 303 -34.86 6.14 -11.36
N SER A 304 -34.51 7.41 -11.09
CA SER A 304 -33.51 8.15 -11.86
C SER A 304 -32.13 7.90 -11.29
N TYR A 305 -31.25 7.38 -12.12
CA TYR A 305 -29.88 7.03 -11.80
C TYR A 305 -28.96 8.23 -12.11
N PRO A 306 -27.94 8.52 -11.28
CA PRO A 306 -26.99 9.59 -11.54
C PRO A 306 -26.19 9.33 -12.82
N GLU A 307 -25.60 10.38 -13.39
CA GLU A 307 -24.72 10.22 -14.55
C GLU A 307 -23.50 9.34 -14.23
N ILE A 308 -23.25 8.40 -15.13
CA ILE A 308 -22.18 7.41 -14.99
C ILE A 308 -20.88 7.99 -15.53
N GLU A 309 -20.19 8.73 -14.67
CA GLU A 309 -18.90 9.33 -14.96
C GLU A 309 -17.82 8.79 -14.01
N PRO A 310 -16.52 8.90 -14.35
CA PRO A 310 -15.45 8.41 -13.47
C PRO A 310 -15.52 8.92 -12.02
N ARG A 311 -16.01 10.15 -11.80
CA ARG A 311 -16.17 10.74 -10.46
C ARG A 311 -17.20 10.00 -9.59
N LEU A 312 -18.20 9.34 -10.19
CA LEU A 312 -19.19 8.52 -9.48
C LEU A 312 -18.52 7.33 -8.78
N PHE A 313 -17.43 6.83 -9.34
CA PHE A 313 -16.67 5.71 -8.77
C PHE A 313 -15.53 6.17 -7.86
N SER A 314 -15.43 7.46 -7.55
CA SER A 314 -14.39 8.02 -6.69
C SER A 314 -14.89 8.22 -5.26
N PHE A 315 -14.37 7.46 -4.30
CA PHE A 315 -14.64 7.71 -2.88
C PHE A 315 -13.92 8.96 -2.33
N ASN A 316 -13.03 9.58 -3.11
CA ASN A 316 -12.43 10.88 -2.79
C ASN A 316 -13.27 12.07 -3.29
N SER A 317 -14.30 11.80 -4.09
CA SER A 317 -15.20 12.83 -4.61
C SER A 317 -16.55 12.77 -3.89
N PRO A 318 -17.17 13.90 -3.54
CA PRO A 318 -18.53 13.93 -2.98
C PRO A 318 -19.55 13.20 -3.87
N TYR A 319 -19.33 13.18 -5.19
CA TYR A 319 -20.20 12.53 -6.18
C TYR A 319 -20.19 11.00 -6.13
N GLY A 320 -19.14 10.37 -5.59
CA GLY A 320 -19.05 8.91 -5.48
C GLY A 320 -18.98 8.41 -4.05
N ALA A 321 -18.53 9.25 -3.11
CA ALA A 321 -18.37 8.91 -1.72
C ALA A 321 -19.70 8.53 -1.05
N CYS A 322 -19.64 7.56 -0.14
CA CYS A 322 -20.70 7.27 0.79
C CYS A 322 -21.00 8.52 1.65
N PRO A 323 -22.26 8.97 1.74
CA PRO A 323 -22.60 10.21 2.44
C PRO A 323 -22.44 10.13 3.96
N GLU A 324 -22.45 8.92 4.55
CA GLU A 324 -22.31 8.75 6.00
C GLU A 324 -20.83 8.86 6.44
N CYS A 325 -19.93 8.21 5.71
CA CYS A 325 -18.50 8.17 6.07
C CYS A 325 -17.61 9.07 5.22
N ASN A 326 -18.18 9.85 4.29
CA ASN A 326 -17.46 10.71 3.34
C ASN A 326 -16.30 9.97 2.63
N GLY A 327 -16.54 8.71 2.25
CA GLY A 327 -15.55 7.89 1.53
C GLY A 327 -14.45 7.26 2.39
N LEU A 328 -14.52 7.35 3.72
CA LEU A 328 -13.55 6.69 4.60
C LEU A 328 -13.74 5.17 4.68
N GLY A 329 -15.00 4.72 4.66
CA GLY A 329 -15.39 3.32 4.87
C GLY A 329 -15.38 2.88 6.34
N THR A 330 -15.08 3.78 7.28
CA THR A 330 -15.10 3.53 8.73
C THR A 330 -15.97 4.54 9.45
N ARG A 331 -16.44 4.19 10.65
CA ARG A 331 -17.21 5.13 11.49
C ARG A 331 -16.38 6.32 11.96
N HIS A 332 -15.16 6.07 12.38
CA HIS A 332 -14.24 7.08 12.90
C HIS A 332 -12.97 7.15 12.06
N PHE A 333 -12.31 8.30 12.10
CA PHE A 333 -10.99 8.49 11.51
C PHE A 333 -9.99 7.56 12.23
N PHE A 334 -9.25 6.74 11.47
CA PHE A 334 -8.40 5.64 11.98
C PHE A 334 -9.12 4.49 12.74
N GLY A 335 -10.46 4.44 12.73
CA GLY A 335 -11.21 3.32 13.30
C GLY A 335 -11.08 2.04 12.47
N THR A 336 -11.25 0.88 13.12
CA THR A 336 -11.34 -0.44 12.46
C THR A 336 -12.78 -0.84 12.14
N GLU A 337 -13.76 -0.23 12.80
CA GLU A 337 -15.19 -0.53 12.57
C GLU A 337 -15.66 -0.06 11.18
N PRO A 338 -16.24 -0.95 10.36
CA PRO A 338 -16.77 -0.59 9.05
C PRO A 338 -17.96 0.36 9.20
N CYS A 339 -18.12 1.27 8.24
CA CYS A 339 -19.28 2.15 8.16
C CYS A 339 -20.57 1.32 7.97
N PRO A 340 -21.64 1.57 8.75
CA PRO A 340 -22.84 0.73 8.72
C PRO A 340 -23.66 0.91 7.43
N LYS A 341 -23.62 2.09 6.78
CA LYS A 341 -24.33 2.30 5.51
C LYS A 341 -23.66 1.63 4.31
N CYS A 342 -22.35 1.79 4.15
CA CYS A 342 -21.63 1.22 3.00
C CYS A 342 -20.92 -0.11 3.30
N ASN A 343 -21.00 -0.64 4.52
CA ASN A 343 -20.29 -1.84 4.97
C ASN A 343 -18.78 -1.83 4.64
N GLY A 344 -18.17 -0.64 4.65
CA GLY A 344 -16.76 -0.46 4.31
C GLY A 344 -16.43 -0.25 2.84
N ALA A 345 -17.43 -0.25 1.95
CA ALA A 345 -17.26 -0.08 0.50
C ALA A 345 -16.84 1.33 0.06
N ARG A 346 -16.98 2.34 0.95
CA ARG A 346 -16.61 3.76 0.75
C ARG A 346 -17.42 4.52 -0.30
N LEU A 347 -18.12 3.83 -1.19
CA LEU A 347 -18.93 4.43 -2.24
C LEU A 347 -20.41 4.52 -1.82
N ARG A 348 -21.16 5.35 -2.55
CA ARG A 348 -22.63 5.38 -2.51
C ARG A 348 -23.22 4.13 -3.18
N GLU A 349 -24.47 3.83 -2.87
CA GLU A 349 -25.15 2.61 -3.31
C GLU A 349 -25.29 2.52 -4.83
N GLU A 350 -25.52 3.65 -5.50
CA GLU A 350 -25.60 3.73 -6.95
C GLU A 350 -24.31 3.19 -7.57
N SER A 351 -23.15 3.70 -7.17
CA SER A 351 -21.85 3.26 -7.69
C SER A 351 -21.57 1.75 -7.49
N LEU A 352 -22.18 1.13 -6.47
CA LEU A 352 -22.05 -0.31 -6.20
C LEU A 352 -22.92 -1.16 -7.13
N HIS A 353 -23.95 -0.58 -7.73
CA HIS A 353 -24.86 -1.26 -8.65
C HIS A 353 -24.50 -1.05 -10.12
N VAL A 354 -23.22 -0.82 -10.41
CA VAL A 354 -22.68 -0.85 -11.77
C VAL A 354 -21.73 -2.03 -11.90
N PHE A 355 -22.02 -2.94 -12.83
CA PHE A 355 -21.31 -4.22 -12.93
C PHE A 355 -20.57 -4.39 -14.25
N ILE A 356 -19.42 -5.06 -14.19
CA ILE A 356 -18.73 -5.65 -15.33
C ILE A 356 -18.54 -7.12 -14.99
N GLY A 357 -18.99 -8.04 -15.86
CA GLY A 357 -18.87 -9.49 -15.59
C GLY A 357 -19.49 -9.92 -14.26
N GLY A 358 -20.56 -9.24 -13.82
CA GLY A 358 -21.24 -9.52 -12.54
C GLY A 358 -20.52 -9.01 -11.28
N LYS A 359 -19.46 -8.20 -11.40
CA LYS A 359 -18.73 -7.61 -10.27
C LYS A 359 -18.79 -6.08 -10.27
N SER A 360 -19.12 -5.49 -9.13
CA SER A 360 -18.99 -4.05 -8.92
C SER A 360 -17.50 -3.65 -8.82
N ILE A 361 -17.21 -2.35 -8.88
CA ILE A 361 -15.83 -1.87 -8.73
C ILE A 361 -15.23 -2.27 -7.36
N VAL A 362 -16.06 -2.34 -6.31
CA VAL A 362 -15.62 -2.75 -4.97
C VAL A 362 -15.37 -4.25 -4.92
N ASP A 363 -16.21 -5.05 -5.58
CA ASP A 363 -15.99 -6.50 -5.68
C ASP A 363 -14.70 -6.81 -6.42
N PHE A 364 -14.44 -6.11 -7.53
CA PHE A 364 -13.19 -6.25 -8.28
C PHE A 364 -11.98 -5.88 -7.41
N THR A 365 -12.02 -4.74 -6.71
CA THR A 365 -10.90 -4.34 -5.83
C THR A 365 -10.72 -5.25 -4.61
N SER A 366 -11.73 -6.04 -4.25
CA SER A 366 -11.63 -7.01 -3.14
C SER A 366 -10.96 -8.32 -3.54
N LEU A 367 -10.78 -8.57 -4.84
CA LEU A 367 -9.99 -9.68 -5.35
C LEU A 367 -8.51 -9.53 -4.98
N SER A 368 -7.81 -10.66 -4.89
CA SER A 368 -6.35 -10.63 -4.90
C SER A 368 -5.84 -10.13 -6.26
N ILE A 369 -4.63 -9.59 -6.31
CA ILE A 369 -4.02 -9.13 -7.57
C ILE A 369 -3.92 -10.29 -8.58
N ALA A 370 -3.62 -11.51 -8.12
CA ALA A 370 -3.65 -12.70 -8.97
C ALA A 370 -5.03 -12.95 -9.58
N ASP A 371 -6.08 -12.94 -8.75
CA ASP A 371 -7.46 -13.19 -9.20
C ASP A 371 -7.98 -12.05 -10.10
N ALA A 372 -7.58 -10.82 -9.81
CA ALA A 372 -7.92 -9.64 -10.62
C ALA A 372 -7.29 -9.72 -12.02
N ASN A 373 -6.07 -10.28 -12.13
CA ASN A 373 -5.42 -10.51 -13.42
C ASN A 373 -6.12 -11.62 -14.21
N GLU A 374 -6.58 -12.68 -13.53
CA GLU A 374 -7.32 -13.77 -14.18
C GLU A 374 -8.75 -13.36 -14.60
N PHE A 375 -9.34 -12.38 -13.91
CA PHE A 375 -10.70 -11.91 -14.19
C PHE A 375 -10.87 -11.45 -15.65
N PHE A 376 -9.98 -10.61 -16.17
CA PHE A 376 -10.10 -10.09 -17.54
C PHE A 376 -9.97 -11.18 -18.61
N ASN A 377 -9.24 -12.26 -18.34
CA ASN A 377 -9.16 -13.43 -19.23
C ASN A 377 -10.50 -14.20 -19.30
N LYS A 378 -11.32 -14.16 -18.24
CA LYS A 378 -12.58 -14.91 -18.13
C LYS A 378 -13.82 -14.09 -18.52
N VAL A 379 -13.75 -12.76 -18.46
CA VAL A 379 -14.90 -11.90 -18.73
C VAL A 379 -15.26 -11.92 -20.21
N LYS A 380 -16.53 -12.21 -20.50
CA LYS A 380 -17.08 -12.12 -21.85
C LYS A 380 -17.55 -10.70 -22.11
N LEU A 381 -16.87 -9.99 -22.99
CA LEU A 381 -17.22 -8.66 -23.48
C LEU A 381 -17.73 -8.75 -24.93
N THR A 382 -18.69 -7.91 -25.28
CA THR A 382 -19.13 -7.69 -26.67
C THR A 382 -18.03 -7.00 -27.50
N ASP A 383 -18.09 -7.08 -28.82
CA ASP A 383 -17.06 -6.46 -29.68
C ASP A 383 -16.99 -4.93 -29.51
N ARG A 384 -18.13 -4.28 -29.28
CA ARG A 384 -18.20 -2.84 -28.97
C ARG A 384 -17.50 -2.54 -27.64
N GLU A 385 -17.80 -3.28 -26.58
CA GLU A 385 -17.16 -3.11 -25.27
C GLU A 385 -15.65 -3.37 -25.34
N LYS A 386 -15.22 -4.42 -26.06
CA LYS A 386 -13.80 -4.72 -26.28
C LYS A 386 -13.09 -3.56 -26.96
N ASN A 387 -13.66 -2.98 -28.01
CA ASN A 387 -13.04 -1.87 -28.72
C ASN A 387 -12.89 -0.61 -27.85
N ILE A 388 -13.88 -0.30 -27.02
CA ILE A 388 -13.84 0.86 -26.10
C ILE A 388 -12.85 0.62 -24.96
N SER A 389 -12.79 -0.60 -24.43
CA SER A 389 -12.04 -0.92 -23.22
C SER A 389 -10.61 -1.42 -23.46
N LYS A 390 -10.24 -1.79 -24.69
CA LYS A 390 -8.95 -2.42 -25.03
C LYS A 390 -7.73 -1.70 -24.46
N VAL A 391 -7.67 -0.37 -24.60
CA VAL A 391 -6.53 0.43 -24.11
C VAL A 391 -6.49 0.44 -22.58
N VAL A 392 -7.64 0.61 -21.94
CA VAL A 392 -7.75 0.68 -20.48
C VAL A 392 -7.48 -0.68 -19.83
N ILE A 393 -8.02 -1.76 -20.38
CA ILE A 393 -7.77 -3.13 -19.88
C ILE A 393 -6.30 -3.48 -20.03
N LYS A 394 -5.67 -3.18 -21.17
CA LYS A 394 -4.24 -3.42 -21.38
C LYS A 394 -3.37 -2.73 -20.33
N GLU A 395 -3.71 -1.49 -19.97
CA GLU A 395 -2.99 -0.74 -18.95
C GLU A 395 -3.21 -1.29 -17.54
N ILE A 396 -4.43 -1.75 -17.21
CA ILE A 396 -4.73 -2.42 -15.95
C ILE A 396 -3.95 -3.75 -15.85
N GLU A 397 -4.00 -4.59 -16.89
CA GLU A 397 -3.30 -5.87 -16.95
C GLU A 397 -1.78 -5.68 -16.83
N ALA A 398 -1.20 -4.69 -17.51
CA ALA A 398 0.22 -4.37 -17.38
C ALA A 398 0.60 -4.05 -15.93
N ARG A 399 -0.18 -3.21 -15.24
CA ARG A 399 0.06 -2.84 -13.84
C ARG A 399 -0.15 -4.00 -12.86
N LEU A 400 -1.16 -4.84 -13.09
CA LEU A 400 -1.36 -6.08 -12.34
C LEU A 400 -0.16 -7.02 -12.52
N GLN A 401 0.35 -7.15 -13.74
CA GLN A 401 1.52 -7.98 -14.02
C GLN A 401 2.79 -7.44 -13.35
N PHE A 402 3.02 -6.12 -13.33
CA PHE A 402 4.15 -5.55 -12.59
C PHE A 402 4.09 -5.87 -11.09
N MET A 403 2.89 -5.84 -10.50
CA MET A 403 2.70 -6.24 -9.11
C MET A 403 2.96 -7.74 -8.87
N ILE A 404 2.57 -8.59 -9.81
CA ILE A 404 2.89 -10.03 -9.76
C ILE A 404 4.41 -10.25 -9.86
N ASN A 405 5.09 -9.50 -10.74
CA ASN A 405 6.53 -9.61 -10.94
C ASN A 405 7.31 -9.23 -9.67
N VAL A 406 6.85 -8.24 -8.90
CA VAL A 406 7.48 -7.90 -7.61
C VAL A 406 6.99 -8.78 -6.44
N GLY A 407 6.15 -9.79 -6.65
CA GLY A 407 5.81 -10.77 -5.60
C GLY A 407 4.76 -10.31 -4.59
N ILE A 408 3.85 -9.42 -4.97
CA ILE A 408 2.74 -8.95 -4.10
C ILE A 408 1.37 -9.43 -4.57
N GLU A 409 1.31 -10.50 -5.37
CA GLU A 409 0.10 -11.03 -5.99
C GLU A 409 -0.99 -11.46 -4.99
N TYR A 410 -0.61 -11.73 -3.74
CA TYR A 410 -1.49 -12.14 -2.65
C TYR A 410 -2.28 -10.97 -2.02
N LEU A 411 -1.90 -9.72 -2.31
CA LEU A 411 -2.59 -8.54 -1.78
C LEU A 411 -3.89 -8.30 -2.53
N THR A 412 -4.87 -7.72 -1.83
CA THR A 412 -6.07 -7.18 -2.48
C THR A 412 -5.85 -5.72 -2.86
N LEU A 413 -6.49 -5.30 -3.95
CA LEU A 413 -6.45 -3.92 -4.44
C LEU A 413 -7.09 -2.93 -3.46
N SER A 414 -8.08 -3.39 -2.68
CA SER A 414 -8.78 -2.60 -1.65
C SER A 414 -8.01 -2.49 -0.32
N ARG A 415 -6.88 -3.21 -0.16
CA ARG A 415 -6.07 -3.15 1.06
C ARG A 415 -5.60 -1.73 1.32
N ARG A 416 -5.72 -1.29 2.56
CA ARG A 416 -5.38 0.09 2.97
C ARG A 416 -3.87 0.28 2.99
N ALA A 417 -3.40 1.43 2.52
CA ALA A 417 -1.99 1.72 2.40
C ALA A 417 -1.23 1.67 3.74
N HIS A 418 -1.85 2.16 4.82
CA HIS A 418 -1.24 2.20 6.15
C HIS A 418 -1.10 0.83 6.82
N THR A 419 -1.74 -0.23 6.30
CA THR A 419 -1.63 -1.60 6.82
C THR A 419 -0.59 -2.43 6.07
N LEU A 420 0.12 -1.83 5.13
CA LEU A 420 1.21 -2.47 4.39
C LEU A 420 2.49 -2.47 5.23
N SER A 421 3.29 -3.53 5.10
CA SER A 421 4.66 -3.54 5.59
C SER A 421 5.55 -2.55 4.80
N GLY A 422 6.75 -2.26 5.31
CA GLY A 422 7.70 -1.37 4.63
C GLY A 422 8.07 -1.91 3.25
N GLY A 423 8.46 -3.18 3.20
CA GLY A 423 8.75 -3.88 1.94
C GLY A 423 7.54 -3.99 1.01
N GLU A 424 6.32 -4.25 1.50
CA GLU A 424 5.11 -4.26 0.66
C GLU A 424 4.88 -2.89 0.00
N ALA A 425 4.97 -1.80 0.77
CA ALA A 425 4.80 -0.44 0.25
C ALA A 425 5.90 -0.06 -0.75
N GLN A 426 7.14 -0.45 -0.48
CA GLN A 426 8.29 -0.23 -1.36
C GLN A 426 8.12 -0.95 -2.71
N ARG A 427 7.71 -2.23 -2.68
CA ARG A 427 7.46 -3.02 -3.89
C ARG A 427 6.28 -2.51 -4.71
N ILE A 428 5.22 -2.04 -4.06
CA ILE A 428 4.11 -1.36 -4.74
C ILE A 428 4.62 -0.10 -5.46
N ARG A 429 5.49 0.67 -4.81
CA ARG A 429 6.10 1.87 -5.42
C ARG A 429 7.00 1.49 -6.60
N LEU A 430 7.81 0.45 -6.48
CA LEU A 430 8.62 -0.08 -7.59
C LEU A 430 7.75 -0.51 -8.78
N ALA A 431 6.66 -1.25 -8.53
CA ALA A 431 5.72 -1.66 -9.58
C ALA A 431 5.06 -0.45 -10.28
N SER A 432 4.70 0.58 -9.51
CA SER A 432 4.18 1.85 -10.06
C SER A 432 5.21 2.57 -10.94
N GLN A 433 6.50 2.55 -10.57
CA GLN A 433 7.58 3.14 -11.37
C GLN A 433 7.86 2.37 -12.67
N LEU A 434 7.71 1.05 -12.69
CA LEU A 434 7.79 0.29 -13.94
C LEU A 434 6.64 0.66 -14.88
N GLY A 435 5.45 0.88 -14.33
CA GLY A 435 4.26 1.30 -15.08
C GLY A 435 4.35 2.71 -15.67
N SER A 436 5.23 3.58 -15.17
CA SER A 436 5.39 4.93 -15.71
C SER A 436 6.22 4.98 -16.99
N GLY A 437 7.01 3.93 -17.28
CA GLY A 437 7.82 3.83 -18.50
C GLY A 437 8.91 4.91 -18.62
N LEU A 438 9.38 5.47 -17.49
CA LEU A 438 10.42 6.49 -17.49
C LEU A 438 11.77 5.94 -17.97
N VAL A 439 12.48 6.74 -18.76
CA VAL A 439 13.82 6.44 -19.30
C VAL A 439 14.77 7.59 -18.95
N GLY A 440 16.03 7.27 -18.66
CA GLY A 440 17.07 8.25 -18.30
C GLY A 440 16.98 8.78 -16.88
N ALA A 441 16.13 8.20 -16.02
CA ALA A 441 16.04 8.53 -14.61
C ALA A 441 17.14 7.82 -13.79
N LEU A 442 17.44 8.40 -12.62
CA LEU A 442 18.27 7.78 -11.59
C LEU A 442 17.37 7.24 -10.48
N TYR A 443 17.29 5.92 -10.34
CA TYR A 443 16.57 5.29 -9.23
C TYR A 443 17.52 5.02 -8.08
N VAL A 444 17.17 5.48 -6.88
CA VAL A 444 17.93 5.20 -5.66
C VAL A 444 17.06 4.39 -4.70
N LEU A 445 17.43 3.12 -4.45
CA LEU A 445 16.65 2.16 -3.68
C LEU A 445 17.33 1.85 -2.34
N ASP A 446 16.53 1.79 -1.28
CA ASP A 446 16.98 1.52 0.09
C ASP A 446 16.59 0.08 0.46
N GLU A 447 17.53 -0.86 0.39
CA GLU A 447 17.38 -2.24 0.83
C GLU A 447 16.06 -2.90 0.36
N PRO A 448 15.81 -2.98 -0.97
CA PRO A 448 14.55 -3.48 -1.50
C PRO A 448 14.28 -4.95 -1.18
N THR A 449 15.27 -5.72 -0.71
CA THR A 449 15.14 -7.11 -0.29
C THR A 449 14.53 -7.29 1.11
N ILE A 450 14.31 -6.20 1.86
CA ILE A 450 13.74 -6.28 3.21
C ILE A 450 12.38 -7.01 3.24
N GLY A 451 12.26 -7.96 4.17
CA GLY A 451 11.06 -8.74 4.40
C GLY A 451 10.64 -9.62 3.21
N LEU A 452 11.57 -9.88 2.28
CA LEU A 452 11.39 -10.83 1.19
C LEU A 452 12.00 -12.18 1.56
N HIS A 453 11.29 -13.23 1.18
CA HIS A 453 11.86 -14.56 1.17
C HIS A 453 12.84 -14.69 0.00
N PRO A 454 13.94 -15.46 0.13
CA PRO A 454 14.93 -15.65 -0.95
C PRO A 454 14.32 -16.02 -2.32
N ARG A 455 13.29 -16.87 -2.33
CA ARG A 455 12.47 -17.19 -3.53
C ARG A 455 11.93 -15.97 -4.28
N ASP A 456 11.45 -14.97 -3.55
CA ASP A 456 10.81 -13.79 -4.12
C ASP A 456 11.87 -12.72 -4.48
N ASN A 457 13.06 -12.80 -3.88
CA ASN A 457 14.22 -11.96 -4.20
C ASN A 457 14.66 -12.12 -5.67
N ASP A 458 14.72 -13.36 -6.16
CA ASP A 458 15.02 -13.65 -7.57
C ASP A 458 14.09 -12.91 -8.55
N ARG A 459 12.83 -12.70 -8.18
CA ARG A 459 11.85 -11.98 -9.00
C ARG A 459 12.09 -10.46 -8.96
N LEU A 460 12.43 -9.94 -7.77
CA LEU A 460 12.79 -8.54 -7.59
C LEU A 460 14.02 -8.18 -8.41
N ILE A 461 15.09 -8.99 -8.35
CA ILE A 461 16.32 -8.79 -9.12
C ILE A 461 16.01 -8.69 -10.62
N LYS A 462 15.25 -9.64 -11.17
CA LYS A 462 14.82 -9.59 -12.59
C LYS A 462 14.10 -8.28 -12.93
N THR A 463 13.31 -7.78 -12.00
CA THR A 463 12.58 -6.52 -12.16
C THR A 463 13.50 -5.31 -12.13
N LEU A 464 14.52 -5.30 -11.26
CA LEU A 464 15.54 -4.25 -11.23
C LEU A 464 16.39 -4.25 -12.51
N LEU A 465 16.80 -5.43 -12.98
CA LEU A 465 17.51 -5.58 -14.25
C LEU A 465 16.67 -5.05 -15.42
N HIS A 466 15.37 -5.37 -15.45
CA HIS A 466 14.47 -4.81 -16.46
C HIS A 466 14.38 -3.28 -16.39
N LEU A 467 14.29 -2.70 -15.19
CA LEU A 467 14.27 -1.24 -15.02
C LEU A 467 15.56 -0.58 -15.52
N ARG A 468 16.72 -1.22 -15.33
CA ARG A 468 18.01 -0.80 -15.87
C ARG A 468 18.00 -0.87 -17.40
N ASP A 469 17.56 -1.99 -17.95
CA ASP A 469 17.57 -2.27 -19.39
C ASP A 469 16.65 -1.34 -20.20
N LEU A 470 15.65 -0.71 -19.55
CA LEU A 470 14.88 0.39 -20.14
C LEU A 470 15.71 1.66 -20.41
N GLY A 471 16.96 1.74 -19.93
CA GLY A 471 17.83 2.90 -20.07
C GLY A 471 17.85 3.79 -18.84
N ASN A 472 17.65 3.22 -17.65
CA ASN A 472 17.76 3.93 -16.38
C ASN A 472 19.04 3.54 -15.64
N THR A 473 19.51 4.42 -14.76
CA THR A 473 20.61 4.12 -13.83
C THR A 473 20.02 3.76 -12.48
N ILE A 474 20.50 2.69 -11.85
CA ILE A 474 19.98 2.22 -10.58
C ILE A 474 21.11 2.20 -9.56
N ILE A 475 20.92 2.88 -8.44
CA ILE A 475 21.75 2.77 -7.25
C ILE A 475 20.93 2.05 -6.18
N VAL A 476 21.43 0.92 -5.69
CA VAL A 476 20.77 0.12 -4.66
C VAL A 476 21.68 0.08 -3.44
N VAL A 477 21.20 0.53 -2.29
CA VAL A 477 21.88 0.28 -1.01
C VAL A 477 21.46 -1.11 -0.52
N GLU A 478 22.39 -2.06 -0.46
CA GLU A 478 22.08 -3.45 -0.13
C GLU A 478 23.19 -4.22 0.59
N HIS A 479 22.75 -5.29 1.26
CA HIS A 479 23.55 -6.29 1.97
C HIS A 479 23.21 -7.72 1.55
N ASP A 480 22.18 -7.92 0.74
CA ASP A 480 21.82 -9.23 0.21
C ASP A 480 22.83 -9.75 -0.82
N GLU A 481 23.27 -11.00 -0.65
CA GLU A 481 24.26 -11.65 -1.53
C GLU A 481 23.78 -11.71 -2.98
N ASP A 482 22.56 -12.22 -3.22
CA ASP A 482 22.05 -12.45 -4.57
C ASP A 482 21.91 -11.14 -5.35
N THR A 483 21.51 -10.06 -4.66
CA THR A 483 21.40 -8.71 -5.24
C THR A 483 22.76 -8.14 -5.58
N ILE A 484 23.76 -8.30 -4.69
CA ILE A 484 25.12 -7.88 -4.97
C ILE A 484 25.66 -8.65 -6.18
N TYR A 485 25.56 -9.99 -6.21
CA TYR A 485 26.00 -10.81 -7.33
C TYR A 485 25.37 -10.45 -8.68
N SER A 486 24.14 -9.93 -8.66
CA SER A 486 23.41 -9.53 -9.86
C SER A 486 23.71 -8.10 -10.32
N SER A 487 24.54 -7.36 -9.57
CA SER A 487 24.91 -5.97 -9.90
C SER A 487 26.06 -5.89 -10.90
N ASP A 488 26.07 -4.83 -11.71
CA ASP A 488 27.13 -4.58 -12.69
C ASP A 488 28.37 -3.97 -12.02
N TYR A 489 28.14 -3.11 -11.02
CA TYR A 489 29.15 -2.29 -10.37
C TYR A 489 28.90 -2.23 -8.88
N ILE A 490 29.96 -2.24 -8.08
CA ILE A 490 29.87 -2.18 -6.62
C ILE A 490 30.65 -0.97 -6.10
N VAL A 491 30.11 -0.34 -5.06
CA VAL A 491 30.78 0.68 -4.26
C VAL A 491 30.68 0.26 -2.80
N ASP A 492 31.80 -0.15 -2.23
CA ASP A 492 31.88 -0.50 -0.81
C ASP A 492 32.36 0.71 0.00
N ILE A 493 31.59 1.05 1.04
CA ILE A 493 31.85 2.19 1.91
C ILE A 493 32.21 1.68 3.30
N GLY A 494 33.31 2.18 3.86
CA GLY A 494 33.86 1.70 5.11
C GLY A 494 35.10 2.52 5.52
N PRO A 495 36.13 1.90 6.12
CA PRO A 495 36.19 0.47 6.52
C PRO A 495 35.36 0.14 7.77
N GLY A 496 35.01 1.15 8.58
CA GLY A 496 34.20 1.02 9.80
C GLY A 496 32.82 1.67 9.71
N ALA A 497 32.19 1.85 10.87
CA ALA A 497 30.91 2.56 11.02
C ALA A 497 31.09 3.94 11.66
N GLY A 498 30.17 4.86 11.39
CA GLY A 498 30.17 6.24 11.88
C GLY A 498 31.51 6.94 11.60
N VAL A 499 32.18 7.43 12.65
CA VAL A 499 33.46 8.17 12.52
C VAL A 499 34.60 7.34 11.91
N HIS A 500 34.52 6.01 11.99
CA HIS A 500 35.48 5.07 11.42
C HIS A 500 35.15 4.67 9.97
N GLY A 501 33.99 5.11 9.47
CA GLY A 501 33.57 4.89 8.09
C GLY A 501 33.76 6.13 7.22
N GLY A 502 32.92 6.27 6.20
CA GLY A 502 32.85 7.46 5.37
C GLY A 502 33.89 7.54 4.26
N GLU A 503 34.60 6.45 3.98
CA GLU A 503 35.58 6.34 2.90
C GLU A 503 35.13 5.28 1.88
N ILE A 504 35.55 5.42 0.62
CA ILE A 504 35.34 4.38 -0.41
C ILE A 504 36.46 3.36 -0.28
N VAL A 505 36.11 2.15 0.15
CA VAL A 505 37.07 1.05 0.30
C VAL A 505 37.39 0.45 -1.06
N VAL A 506 36.35 0.23 -1.88
CA VAL A 506 36.50 -0.21 -3.26
C VAL A 506 35.35 0.31 -4.11
N SER A 507 35.65 0.65 -5.37
CA SER A 507 34.63 0.88 -6.39
C SER A 507 35.10 0.25 -7.70
N GLY A 508 34.26 -0.56 -8.34
CA GLY A 508 34.66 -1.29 -9.54
C GLY A 508 33.56 -2.20 -10.08
N TYR A 509 33.81 -2.77 -11.27
CA TYR A 509 32.95 -3.81 -11.84
C TYR A 509 33.07 -5.07 -10.99
N LEU A 510 31.93 -5.68 -10.65
CA LEU A 510 31.89 -6.77 -9.68
C LEU A 510 32.66 -8.02 -10.17
N GLU A 511 32.49 -8.39 -11.45
CA GLU A 511 33.17 -9.55 -12.04
C GLU A 511 34.71 -9.44 -11.93
N ASP A 512 35.25 -8.24 -12.18
CA ASP A 512 36.69 -7.96 -12.09
C ASP A 512 37.20 -8.14 -10.64
N LEU A 513 36.40 -7.77 -9.64
CA LEU A 513 36.75 -7.88 -8.22
C LEU A 513 36.62 -9.30 -7.67
N LEU A 514 35.60 -10.06 -8.11
CA LEU A 514 35.40 -11.45 -7.70
C LEU A 514 36.45 -12.39 -8.31
N THR A 515 36.83 -12.18 -9.58
CA THR A 515 37.80 -13.04 -10.28
C THR A 515 39.26 -12.74 -9.92
N ALA A 516 39.54 -11.64 -9.21
CA ALA A 516 40.87 -11.32 -8.72
C ALA A 516 41.45 -12.45 -7.84
N LYS A 517 42.78 -12.66 -7.87
CA LYS A 517 43.44 -13.74 -7.11
C LYS A 517 43.36 -13.56 -5.59
N LYS A 518 43.35 -12.32 -5.12
CA LYS A 518 43.26 -11.94 -3.70
C LYS A 518 42.45 -10.66 -3.57
N ASN A 519 41.77 -10.49 -2.45
CA ASN A 519 41.17 -9.22 -2.08
C ASN A 519 42.26 -8.24 -1.63
N ILE A 520 42.65 -7.31 -2.50
CA ILE A 520 43.68 -6.29 -2.20
C ILE A 520 43.06 -5.03 -1.58
N SER A 521 41.74 -4.81 -1.75
CA SER A 521 41.09 -3.58 -1.31
C SER A 521 40.85 -3.51 0.20
N GLY A 522 40.94 -4.63 0.92
CA GLY A 522 40.59 -4.70 2.35
C GLY A 522 39.09 -4.60 2.63
N SER A 523 38.26 -4.75 1.59
CA SER A 523 36.80 -4.78 1.71
C SER A 523 36.35 -6.03 2.45
N VAL A 524 35.74 -5.84 3.63
CA VAL A 524 35.15 -6.94 4.41
C VAL A 524 33.99 -7.59 3.63
N THR A 525 33.25 -6.80 2.85
CA THR A 525 32.17 -7.32 2.00
C THR A 525 32.70 -8.28 0.94
N LEU A 526 33.79 -7.91 0.26
CA LEU A 526 34.43 -8.82 -0.71
C LEU A 526 34.97 -10.09 -0.04
N ASP A 527 35.47 -10.03 1.20
CA ASP A 527 35.90 -11.23 1.92
C ASP A 527 34.76 -12.24 2.07
N TYR A 528 33.55 -11.76 2.43
CA TYR A 528 32.37 -12.62 2.54
C TYR A 528 31.90 -13.16 1.19
N LEU A 529 31.82 -12.30 0.16
CA LEU A 529 31.39 -12.70 -1.18
C LEU A 529 32.34 -13.72 -1.81
N ARG A 530 33.65 -13.56 -1.60
CA ARG A 530 34.66 -14.51 -2.13
C ARG A 530 34.72 -15.81 -1.34
N GLY A 531 34.10 -15.86 -0.15
CA GLY A 531 34.19 -16.97 0.79
C GLY A 531 35.50 -16.99 1.60
N ASP A 532 36.28 -15.91 1.57
CA ASP A 532 37.47 -15.72 2.41
C ASP A 532 37.07 -15.58 3.89
N LYS A 533 35.85 -15.09 4.17
CA LYS A 533 35.17 -15.12 5.48
C LYS A 533 33.79 -15.78 5.36
N VAL A 534 33.38 -16.52 6.39
CA VAL A 534 32.07 -17.17 6.46
C VAL A 534 31.51 -17.07 7.88
N ILE A 535 30.18 -16.99 8.00
CA ILE A 535 29.48 -17.18 9.27
C ILE A 535 29.32 -18.69 9.49
N GLU A 536 30.08 -19.24 10.44
CA GLU A 536 30.07 -20.67 10.75
C GLU A 536 28.74 -21.14 11.34
N THR A 537 28.36 -22.37 11.04
CA THR A 537 27.23 -23.03 11.70
C THR A 537 27.63 -23.53 13.10
N PRO A 538 26.75 -23.44 14.11
CA PRO A 538 27.03 -24.00 15.44
C PRO A 538 27.38 -25.49 15.36
N ALA A 539 28.48 -25.90 16.00
CA ALA A 539 28.93 -27.30 16.00
C ALA A 539 27.95 -28.26 16.70
N GLU A 540 27.31 -27.78 17.77
CA GLU A 540 26.24 -28.49 18.49
C GLU A 540 25.04 -27.57 18.69
N ARG A 541 23.83 -28.12 18.57
CA ARG A 541 22.57 -27.41 18.85
C ARG A 541 22.07 -27.77 20.24
N ARG A 542 21.27 -26.89 20.85
CA ARG A 542 20.76 -27.12 22.20
C ARG A 542 19.65 -28.20 22.20
N ASP A 543 19.95 -29.36 22.75
CA ASP A 543 19.03 -30.52 22.69
C ASP A 543 18.04 -30.64 23.86
N SER A 544 18.26 -29.97 24.99
CA SER A 544 17.39 -30.07 26.18
C SER A 544 16.45 -28.85 26.32
N PRO A 545 15.14 -28.98 26.02
CA PRO A 545 14.20 -27.87 26.19
C PRO A 545 13.90 -27.62 27.67
N LYS A 546 13.82 -26.36 28.09
CA LYS A 546 13.52 -25.95 29.49
C LYS A 546 12.01 -25.86 29.77
N GLY A 547 11.20 -26.53 28.97
CA GLY A 547 9.74 -26.44 28.89
C GLY A 547 9.27 -26.20 27.45
N GLU A 548 7.96 -26.24 27.23
CA GLU A 548 7.35 -25.99 25.91
C GLU A 548 6.16 -25.05 26.05
N LEU A 549 6.07 -24.08 25.16
CA LEU A 549 4.87 -23.26 24.98
C LEU A 549 3.98 -23.93 23.93
N LYS A 550 2.78 -24.36 24.33
CA LYS A 550 1.86 -25.14 23.48
C LYS A 550 0.68 -24.28 23.04
N ILE A 551 0.50 -24.21 21.73
CA ILE A 551 -0.58 -23.48 21.07
C ILE A 551 -1.46 -24.50 20.36
N ARG A 552 -2.77 -24.47 20.61
CA ARG A 552 -3.74 -25.26 19.85
C ARG A 552 -4.86 -24.39 19.29
N GLY A 553 -5.32 -24.73 18.08
CA GLY A 553 -6.45 -24.06 17.46
C GLY A 553 -6.22 -22.60 17.08
N GLY A 554 -4.99 -22.21 16.72
CA GLY A 554 -4.70 -20.84 16.28
C GLY A 554 -5.56 -20.45 15.07
N LYS A 555 -6.31 -19.34 15.17
CA LYS A 555 -7.28 -18.89 14.15
C LYS A 555 -7.38 -17.37 14.09
N ILE A 556 -6.72 -16.77 13.11
CA ILE A 556 -6.79 -15.33 12.83
C ILE A 556 -6.26 -15.04 11.41
N PHE A 557 -6.92 -14.13 10.69
CA PHE A 557 -6.64 -13.81 9.27
C PHE A 557 -6.57 -15.05 8.36
N ASN A 558 -5.39 -15.34 7.80
CA ASN A 558 -5.16 -16.51 6.95
C ASN A 558 -4.82 -17.78 7.77
N ILE A 559 -4.47 -17.66 9.06
CA ILE A 559 -4.28 -18.81 9.94
C ILE A 559 -5.66 -19.38 10.31
N LYS A 560 -5.92 -20.65 9.97
CA LYS A 560 -7.24 -21.29 10.19
C LYS A 560 -7.30 -22.25 11.37
N ASN A 561 -6.26 -23.04 11.60
CA ASN A 561 -6.17 -24.01 12.70
C ASN A 561 -4.70 -24.43 12.94
N LEU A 562 -3.90 -23.53 13.51
CA LEU A 562 -2.47 -23.78 13.75
C LEU A 562 -2.24 -24.42 15.11
N ASN A 563 -1.46 -25.51 15.13
CA ASN A 563 -1.10 -26.26 16.34
C ASN A 563 0.42 -26.43 16.40
N ILE A 564 1.05 -25.95 17.47
CA ILE A 564 2.51 -26.00 17.60
C ILE A 564 2.96 -26.08 19.06
N ASP A 565 4.09 -26.75 19.26
CA ASP A 565 4.83 -26.82 20.52
C ASP A 565 6.17 -26.12 20.29
N ILE A 566 6.44 -25.09 21.09
CA ILE A 566 7.61 -24.22 20.94
C ILE A 566 8.58 -24.51 22.08
N PRO A 567 9.78 -25.05 21.80
CA PRO A 567 10.74 -25.41 22.84
C PRO A 567 11.36 -24.17 23.49
N LEU A 568 11.27 -24.06 24.81
CA LEU A 568 11.81 -22.93 25.57
C LEU A 568 13.30 -23.12 25.91
N GLY A 569 14.01 -22.01 26.08
CA GLY A 569 15.45 -21.99 26.36
C GLY A 569 16.32 -22.18 25.12
N ARG A 570 15.81 -21.79 23.94
CA ARG A 570 16.43 -21.99 22.62
C ARG A 570 16.33 -20.72 21.76
N LEU A 571 17.17 -20.65 20.72
CA LEU A 571 17.01 -19.71 19.61
C LEU A 571 16.03 -20.31 18.58
N ILE A 572 14.85 -19.72 18.44
CA ILE A 572 13.78 -20.18 17.57
C ILE A 572 13.63 -19.21 16.38
N ALA A 573 13.76 -19.71 15.16
CA ALA A 573 13.51 -18.93 13.94
C ALA A 573 12.13 -19.26 13.35
N VAL A 574 11.30 -18.24 13.15
CA VAL A 574 10.01 -18.33 12.44
C VAL A 574 10.24 -17.84 11.01
N THR A 575 10.09 -18.76 10.05
CA THR A 575 10.42 -18.58 8.63
C THR A 575 9.21 -18.82 7.73
N GLY A 576 9.39 -18.61 6.42
CA GLY A 576 8.35 -18.81 5.41
C GLY A 576 8.14 -17.59 4.52
N VAL A 577 7.38 -17.74 3.42
CA VAL A 577 7.23 -16.71 2.39
C VAL A 577 6.50 -15.43 2.88
N SER A 578 6.64 -14.32 2.17
CA SER A 578 5.95 -13.07 2.53
C SER A 578 4.43 -13.28 2.47
N GLY A 579 3.71 -12.78 3.48
CA GLY A 579 2.26 -13.00 3.61
C GLY A 579 1.85 -14.40 4.10
N SER A 580 2.77 -15.29 4.47
CA SER A 580 2.42 -16.64 4.95
C SER A 580 1.74 -16.67 6.33
N GLY A 581 1.88 -15.61 7.13
CA GLY A 581 1.30 -15.50 8.47
C GLY A 581 2.33 -15.44 9.62
N LYS A 582 3.62 -15.24 9.34
CA LYS A 582 4.69 -15.12 10.36
C LYS A 582 4.39 -14.04 11.42
N SER A 583 4.18 -12.81 10.98
CA SER A 583 3.86 -11.69 11.87
C SER A 583 2.54 -11.91 12.60
N THR A 584 1.53 -12.47 11.92
CA THR A 584 0.27 -12.86 12.56
C THR A 584 0.51 -13.87 13.69
N PHE A 585 1.33 -14.90 13.46
CA PHE A 585 1.65 -15.90 14.47
C PHE A 585 2.36 -15.28 15.69
N MET A 586 3.41 -14.48 15.48
CA MET A 586 4.16 -13.89 16.59
C MET A 586 3.39 -12.79 17.32
N TYR A 587 2.76 -11.84 16.61
CA TYR A 587 2.09 -10.69 17.24
C TYR A 587 0.70 -11.02 17.77
N GLU A 588 -0.14 -11.67 16.96
CA GLU A 588 -1.57 -11.85 17.27
C GLU A 588 -1.83 -13.07 18.15
N ILE A 589 -0.98 -14.10 18.07
CA ILE A 589 -1.12 -15.31 18.88
C ILE A 589 -0.12 -15.29 20.03
N VAL A 590 1.19 -15.30 19.76
CA VAL A 590 2.21 -15.45 20.82
C VAL A 590 2.25 -14.22 21.74
N HIS A 591 2.49 -13.03 21.19
CA HIS A 591 2.68 -11.80 21.96
C HIS A 591 1.42 -11.39 22.72
N LYS A 592 0.24 -11.36 22.09
CA LYS A 592 -1.02 -10.98 22.78
C LYS A 592 -1.34 -11.88 23.97
N ASN A 593 -1.19 -13.20 23.83
CA ASN A 593 -1.41 -14.11 24.96
C ASN A 593 -0.37 -13.92 26.05
N LEU A 594 0.92 -13.76 25.73
CA LEU A 594 1.96 -13.50 26.73
C LEU A 594 1.78 -12.13 27.42
N GLN A 595 1.36 -11.11 26.67
CA GLN A 595 1.05 -9.77 27.19
C GLN A 595 -0.13 -9.85 28.17
N ALA A 596 -1.20 -10.57 27.82
CA ALA A 596 -2.34 -10.78 28.72
C ALA A 596 -1.96 -11.53 30.01
N ARG A 597 -0.91 -12.37 29.99
CA ARG A 597 -0.45 -13.09 31.18
C ARG A 597 0.48 -12.25 32.07
N PHE A 598 1.41 -11.50 31.46
CA PHE A 598 2.53 -10.87 32.18
C PHE A 598 2.44 -9.35 32.32
N ASP A 599 1.77 -8.64 31.40
CA ASP A 599 1.65 -7.19 31.46
C ASP A 599 0.55 -6.78 32.43
N ARG A 600 0.91 -6.01 33.46
CA ARG A 600 -0.04 -5.53 34.49
C ARG A 600 -1.21 -4.77 33.89
N ARG A 601 -1.01 -4.07 32.77
CA ARG A 601 -2.03 -3.22 32.14
C ARG A 601 -3.10 -4.02 31.39
N TYR A 602 -2.75 -5.19 30.89
CA TYR A 602 -3.61 -6.04 30.04
C TYR A 602 -3.94 -7.37 30.70
N ARG A 603 -3.67 -7.49 32.01
CA ARG A 603 -3.70 -8.77 32.70
C ARG A 603 -5.09 -9.39 32.62
N SER A 604 -5.20 -10.52 31.93
CA SER A 604 -6.44 -11.27 31.76
C SER A 604 -6.18 -12.79 31.74
N ALA A 605 -7.20 -13.56 32.07
CA ALA A 605 -7.21 -15.00 31.86
C ALA A 605 -7.59 -15.39 30.42
N ASP A 606 -8.08 -14.42 29.64
CA ASP A 606 -8.56 -14.61 28.27
C ASP A 606 -7.47 -15.15 27.36
N ILE A 607 -7.91 -15.97 26.41
CA ILE A 607 -7.07 -16.50 25.35
C ILE A 607 -7.45 -15.78 24.06
N TYR A 608 -6.44 -15.27 23.37
CA TYR A 608 -6.64 -14.49 22.15
C TYR A 608 -6.24 -15.34 20.93
N ASN A 609 -7.12 -15.39 19.93
CA ASN A 609 -6.84 -15.94 18.61
C ASN A 609 -6.38 -17.42 18.57
N CYS A 610 -6.54 -18.19 19.65
CA CYS A 610 -6.32 -19.63 19.68
C CYS A 610 -7.30 -20.33 20.63
N GLY A 611 -7.44 -21.65 20.49
CA GLY A 611 -8.29 -22.47 21.36
C GLY A 611 -7.64 -22.79 22.70
N SER A 612 -6.32 -23.01 22.73
CA SER A 612 -5.56 -23.14 23.97
C SER A 612 -4.15 -22.56 23.87
N PHE A 613 -3.65 -22.07 25.00
CA PHE A 613 -2.31 -21.49 25.16
C PHE A 613 -1.76 -21.88 26.54
N THR A 614 -0.88 -22.90 26.59
CA THR A 614 -0.33 -23.48 27.84
C THR A 614 1.20 -23.50 27.82
N GLY A 615 1.85 -23.72 28.96
CA GLY A 615 3.31 -23.66 29.09
C GLY A 615 3.85 -22.27 29.46
N THR A 616 2.98 -21.34 29.85
CA THR A 616 3.38 -20.00 30.32
C THR A 616 4.04 -20.02 31.69
N GLU A 617 3.86 -21.09 32.47
CA GLU A 617 4.47 -21.32 33.79
C GLU A 617 6.00 -21.40 33.76
N TYR A 618 6.59 -21.71 32.59
CA TYR A 618 8.04 -21.75 32.40
C TYR A 618 8.66 -20.37 32.10
N ILE A 619 7.83 -19.34 31.93
CA ILE A 619 8.22 -17.97 31.53
C ILE A 619 7.79 -16.99 32.62
N GLY A 620 8.64 -16.04 32.98
CA GLY A 620 8.33 -14.98 33.95
C GLY A 620 8.02 -13.61 33.31
N ARG A 621 8.57 -13.35 32.12
CA ARG A 621 8.45 -12.06 31.42
C ARG A 621 8.46 -12.26 29.90
N SER A 622 7.73 -11.42 29.17
CA SER A 622 7.82 -11.33 27.70
C SER A 622 8.26 -9.94 27.27
N ILE A 623 9.09 -9.86 26.24
CA ILE A 623 9.61 -8.60 25.68
C ILE A 623 9.51 -8.67 24.17
N LEU A 624 8.77 -7.73 23.60
CA LEU A 624 8.70 -7.53 22.16
C LEU A 624 9.70 -6.45 21.74
N ILE A 625 10.60 -6.81 20.82
CA ILE A 625 11.58 -5.92 20.22
C ILE A 625 11.26 -5.82 18.72
N ASP A 626 10.45 -4.82 18.39
CA ASP A 626 10.05 -4.51 17.02
C ASP A 626 10.98 -3.46 16.37
N GLN A 627 10.77 -3.23 15.07
CA GLN A 627 11.51 -2.23 14.27
C GLN A 627 10.95 -0.81 14.42
N SER A 628 9.96 -0.60 15.30
CA SER A 628 9.42 0.74 15.49
C SER A 628 10.52 1.68 15.98
N ALA A 629 10.52 2.92 15.45
CA ALA A 629 11.47 3.93 15.90
C ALA A 629 11.40 4.08 17.43
N ILE A 630 12.57 4.16 18.08
CA ILE A 630 12.68 4.32 19.54
C ILE A 630 11.84 5.50 20.03
N GLY A 631 11.80 6.58 19.24
CA GLY A 631 10.90 7.69 19.44
C GLY A 631 10.68 8.45 18.13
N ARG A 632 9.50 9.05 18.00
CA ARG A 632 9.11 9.85 16.83
C ARG A 632 9.52 11.32 16.94
N THR A 633 10.20 11.70 18.01
CA THR A 633 10.60 13.08 18.28
C THR A 633 12.12 13.17 18.48
N PRO A 634 12.73 14.32 18.15
CA PRO A 634 14.16 14.55 18.42
C PRO A 634 14.58 14.50 19.90
N ARG A 635 13.61 14.37 20.82
CA ARG A 635 13.83 14.25 22.26
C ARG A 635 14.26 12.84 22.69
N SER A 636 13.94 11.84 21.88
CA SER A 636 14.41 10.48 22.12
C SER A 636 15.78 10.32 21.49
N ASN A 637 16.72 9.70 22.20
CA ASN A 637 18.07 9.42 21.76
C ASN A 637 18.64 8.21 22.53
N PRO A 638 19.77 7.63 22.10
CA PRO A 638 20.32 6.45 22.77
C PRO A 638 20.56 6.61 24.27
N ALA A 639 21.03 7.78 24.72
CA ALA A 639 21.29 8.02 26.14
C ALA A 639 20.01 8.11 26.99
N THR A 640 18.95 8.74 26.47
CA THR A 640 17.65 8.78 27.14
C THR A 640 16.98 7.41 27.19
N TYR A 641 17.11 6.61 26.14
CA TYR A 641 16.44 5.32 26.05
C TYR A 641 17.09 4.25 26.93
N THR A 642 18.42 4.16 26.93
CA THR A 642 19.17 3.27 27.82
C THR A 642 19.11 3.72 29.29
N GLY A 643 18.65 4.95 29.54
CA GLY A 643 18.59 5.56 30.86
C GLY A 643 19.93 6.07 31.39
N SER A 644 21.01 5.99 30.61
CA SER A 644 22.32 6.54 30.99
C SER A 644 22.27 8.05 31.20
N PHE A 645 21.41 8.76 30.45
CA PHE A 645 21.26 10.20 30.57
C PHE A 645 20.73 10.67 31.94
N THR A 646 20.04 9.82 32.70
CA THR A 646 19.62 10.17 34.06
C THR A 646 20.83 10.33 34.97
N PHE A 647 21.72 9.33 34.98
CA PHE A 647 22.94 9.37 35.78
C PHE A 647 23.92 10.46 35.30
N ILE A 648 24.01 10.70 33.99
CA ILE A 648 24.81 11.81 33.46
C ILE A 648 24.28 13.15 33.99
N ARG A 649 22.97 13.38 34.03
CA ARG A 649 22.40 14.63 34.56
C ARG A 649 22.62 14.82 36.06
N GLU A 650 22.53 13.72 36.81
CA GLU A 650 22.83 13.72 38.26
C GLU A 650 24.30 14.09 38.50
N LEU A 651 25.22 13.50 37.74
CA LEU A 651 26.65 13.82 37.80
C LEU A 651 26.94 15.31 37.51
N PHE A 652 26.29 15.89 36.50
CA PHE A 652 26.46 17.32 36.20
C PHE A 652 25.91 18.23 37.31
N ALA A 653 24.81 17.84 37.95
CA ALA A 653 24.25 18.56 39.09
C ALA A 653 25.13 18.50 40.35
N GLU A 654 25.99 17.49 40.45
CA GLU A 654 26.94 17.32 41.54
C GLU A 654 28.25 18.10 41.38
N THR A 655 28.49 18.72 40.21
CA THR A 655 29.66 19.58 39.99
C THR A 655 29.65 20.80 40.92
N ALA A 656 30.83 21.28 41.32
CA ALA A 656 30.96 22.41 42.24
C ALA A 656 30.24 23.67 41.71
N GLU A 657 30.40 23.98 40.42
CA GLU A 657 29.74 25.12 39.76
C GLU A 657 28.21 24.99 39.77
N ALA A 658 27.67 23.80 39.52
CA ALA A 658 26.22 23.56 39.54
C ALA A 658 25.65 23.65 40.96
N ARG A 659 26.36 23.11 41.96
CA ARG A 659 25.96 23.17 43.38
C ARG A 659 25.91 24.60 43.89
N VAL A 660 26.91 25.44 43.56
CA VAL A 660 26.94 26.87 43.94
C VAL A 660 25.74 27.62 43.34
N ARG A 661 25.34 27.28 42.10
CA ARG A 661 24.17 27.89 41.44
C ARG A 661 22.83 27.27 41.87
N GLY A 662 22.82 26.26 42.76
CA GLY A 662 21.62 25.55 43.21
C GLY A 662 20.93 24.73 42.10
N TRP A 663 21.65 24.37 41.04
CA TRP A 663 21.09 23.68 39.89
C TRP A 663 21.01 22.18 40.11
N LYS A 664 19.81 21.62 39.90
CA LYS A 664 19.53 20.18 40.01
C LYS A 664 19.59 19.50 38.64
N ALA A 665 19.51 18.16 38.63
CA ALA A 665 19.52 17.34 37.41
C ALA A 665 18.45 17.73 36.36
N ASN A 666 17.36 18.40 36.77
CA ASN A 666 16.33 18.92 35.85
C ASN A 666 16.86 20.04 34.94
N ARG A 667 17.83 20.84 35.39
CA ARG A 667 18.44 21.91 34.57
C ARG A 667 19.14 21.34 33.34
N PHE A 668 19.80 20.19 33.50
CA PHE A 668 20.53 19.49 32.43
C PHE A 668 19.65 18.58 31.58
N SER A 669 18.32 18.67 31.72
CA SER A 669 17.37 17.94 30.88
C SER A 669 16.85 18.84 29.77
N PHE A 670 17.10 18.48 28.51
CA PHE A 670 16.50 19.19 27.37
C PHE A 670 14.97 18.98 27.26
N ASN A 671 14.40 18.03 28.02
CA ASN A 671 12.97 17.75 28.05
C ASN A 671 12.18 18.65 29.01
N VAL A 672 12.85 19.34 29.93
CA VAL A 672 12.22 20.11 31.02
C VAL A 672 12.56 21.60 30.88
N LYS A 673 11.60 22.47 31.21
CA LYS A 673 11.83 23.92 31.27
C LYS A 673 12.90 24.24 32.32
N GLY A 674 13.73 25.25 32.03
CA GLY A 674 14.75 25.74 32.96
C GLY A 674 16.11 25.90 32.29
N GLY A 675 16.70 24.83 31.77
CA GLY A 675 18.04 24.88 31.14
C GLY A 675 18.08 24.58 29.64
N ARG A 676 16.96 24.17 29.05
CA ARG A 676 16.81 23.94 27.61
C ARG A 676 16.65 25.26 26.85
N CYS A 677 16.94 25.25 25.54
CA CYS A 677 16.56 26.33 24.64
C CYS A 677 15.03 26.35 24.46
N GLU A 678 14.38 27.48 24.76
CA GLU A 678 12.92 27.60 24.68
C GLU A 678 12.40 27.73 23.25
N THR A 679 13.18 28.27 22.30
CA THR A 679 12.80 28.40 20.89
C THR A 679 12.52 27.05 20.24
N CYS A 680 13.46 26.11 20.35
CA CYS A 680 13.27 24.75 19.85
C CYS A 680 12.70 23.80 20.91
N GLN A 681 12.35 24.32 22.10
CA GLN A 681 11.91 23.54 23.26
C GLN A 681 12.78 22.31 23.55
N GLY A 682 14.10 22.46 23.40
CA GLY A 682 15.10 21.41 23.60
C GLY A 682 15.28 20.42 22.44
N ASN A 683 14.56 20.55 21.32
CA ASN A 683 14.73 19.66 20.16
C ASN A 683 16.08 19.88 19.45
N GLY A 684 16.58 21.12 19.46
CA GLY A 684 17.76 21.55 18.71
C GLY A 684 17.50 21.82 17.23
N VAL A 685 16.37 21.35 16.71
CA VAL A 685 15.88 21.58 15.34
C VAL A 685 14.47 22.14 15.36
N ILE A 686 14.09 22.81 14.26
CA ILE A 686 12.76 23.33 13.98
C ILE A 686 12.22 22.59 12.75
N GLU A 687 10.96 22.17 12.82
CA GLU A 687 10.27 21.48 11.72
C GLU A 687 9.72 22.51 10.73
N VAL A 688 10.00 22.31 9.44
CA VAL A 688 9.52 23.14 8.35
C VAL A 688 8.65 22.29 7.42
N GLU A 689 7.36 22.64 7.34
CA GLU A 689 6.41 22.00 6.42
C GLU A 689 6.61 22.46 4.98
N MET A 690 6.58 21.49 4.07
CA MET A 690 6.77 21.70 2.63
C MET A 690 5.53 21.18 1.89
N HIS A 691 5.04 21.91 0.89
CA HIS A 691 3.80 21.54 0.19
C HIS A 691 3.96 20.31 -0.73
N PHE A 692 5.13 20.14 -1.36
CA PHE A 692 5.38 19.10 -2.38
C PHE A 692 6.52 18.15 -2.01
N LEU A 693 7.23 18.44 -0.93
CA LEU A 693 8.36 17.65 -0.43
C LEU A 693 8.06 17.21 1.01
N PRO A 694 8.73 16.15 1.51
CA PRO A 694 8.65 15.79 2.93
C PRO A 694 9.04 16.97 3.84
N THR A 695 8.47 17.01 5.06
CA THR A 695 8.90 17.93 6.12
C THR A 695 10.39 17.78 6.39
N VAL A 696 11.08 18.91 6.58
CA VAL A 696 12.53 18.93 6.88
C VAL A 696 12.79 19.58 8.22
N TYR A 697 13.83 19.10 8.90
CA TYR A 697 14.28 19.64 10.18
C TYR A 697 15.50 20.53 9.97
N VAL A 698 15.37 21.81 10.33
CA VAL A 698 16.45 22.80 10.22
C VAL A 698 17.05 23.04 11.61
N PRO A 699 18.38 23.15 11.77
CA PRO A 699 19.00 23.52 13.03
C PRO A 699 18.40 24.82 13.59
N CYS A 700 18.15 24.87 14.90
CA CYS A 700 17.60 26.05 15.54
C CYS A 700 18.64 27.20 15.57
N ASP A 701 18.30 28.35 15.01
CA ASP A 701 19.20 29.50 14.90
C ASP A 701 19.68 30.05 16.25
N ILE A 702 18.85 29.95 17.29
CA ILE A 702 19.14 30.54 18.61
C ILE A 702 20.15 29.71 19.41
N CYS A 703 20.02 28.38 19.39
CA CYS A 703 20.95 27.50 20.10
C CYS A 703 21.98 26.84 19.18
N SER A 704 21.89 27.07 17.87
CA SER A 704 22.71 26.42 16.84
C SER A 704 22.73 24.89 17.00
N GLY A 705 21.56 24.29 17.28
CA GLY A 705 21.44 22.85 17.51
C GLY A 705 21.84 22.34 18.90
N LYS A 706 22.30 23.20 19.82
CA LYS A 706 22.85 22.77 21.12
C LYS A 706 21.82 22.32 22.15
N ARG A 707 20.52 22.54 21.90
CA ARG A 707 19.37 22.17 22.78
C ARG A 707 19.30 22.86 24.14
N PHE A 708 20.37 23.49 24.61
CA PHE A 708 20.46 24.15 25.92
C PHE A 708 20.69 25.65 25.82
N THR A 709 20.43 26.37 26.91
CA THR A 709 20.80 27.79 27.05
C THR A 709 22.31 27.93 27.25
N LYS A 710 22.85 29.12 26.98
CA LYS A 710 24.29 29.39 27.11
C LYS A 710 24.78 29.17 28.54
N GLU A 711 24.01 29.59 29.54
CA GLU A 711 24.37 29.47 30.96
C GLU A 711 24.44 28.00 31.42
N THR A 712 23.59 27.14 30.84
CA THR A 712 23.59 25.70 31.15
C THR A 712 24.82 25.00 30.57
N LEU A 713 25.34 25.50 29.44
CA LEU A 713 26.53 24.97 28.77
C LEU A 713 27.86 25.43 29.41
N GLU A 714 27.81 26.40 30.32
CA GLU A 714 29.00 26.83 31.09
C GLU A 714 29.48 25.75 32.05
N ILE A 715 28.56 24.95 32.60
CA ILE A 715 28.88 23.89 33.55
C ILE A 715 29.57 22.75 32.82
N LYS A 716 30.75 22.39 33.31
CA LYS A 716 31.59 21.35 32.70
C LYS A 716 31.90 20.23 33.68
N TYR A 717 31.85 19.01 33.19
CA TYR A 717 32.41 17.83 33.84
C TYR A 717 33.61 17.33 33.02
N LYS A 718 34.77 17.10 33.65
CA LYS A 718 36.05 16.79 32.97
C LYS A 718 36.28 17.70 31.72
N LYS A 719 36.07 19.02 31.86
CA LYS A 719 36.19 20.06 30.81
C LYS A 719 35.16 20.00 29.66
N LYS A 720 34.14 19.15 29.73
CA LYS A 720 33.11 18.98 28.68
C LYS A 720 31.75 19.42 29.21
N SER A 721 31.01 20.19 28.43
CA SER A 721 29.62 20.56 28.76
C SER A 721 28.67 19.38 28.53
N ILE A 722 27.43 19.48 29.02
CA ILE A 722 26.41 18.45 28.81
C ILE A 722 26.13 18.18 27.32
N TYR A 723 26.24 19.22 26.47
CA TYR A 723 26.10 19.07 25.02
C TYR A 723 27.31 18.36 24.40
N ASP A 724 28.51 18.66 24.86
CA ASP A 724 29.72 17.99 24.35
C ASP A 724 29.68 16.49 24.66
N VAL A 725 29.21 16.12 25.87
CA VAL A 725 28.98 14.71 26.24
C VAL A 725 27.95 14.05 25.34
N LEU A 726 26.84 14.73 25.03
CA LEU A 726 25.82 14.21 24.11
C LEU A 726 26.31 14.04 22.67
N ARG A 727 27.42 14.70 22.28
CA ARG A 727 28.05 14.52 20.96
C ARG A 727 29.09 13.40 20.92
N MET A 728 29.56 12.92 22.07
CA MET A 728 30.51 11.82 22.12
C MET A 728 29.88 10.57 21.52
N THR A 729 30.72 9.80 20.82
CA THR A 729 30.35 8.44 20.43
C THR A 729 30.22 7.55 21.68
N VAL A 730 29.51 6.44 21.58
CA VAL A 730 29.43 5.46 22.69
C VAL A 730 30.82 4.97 23.09
N GLU A 731 31.72 4.75 22.13
CA GLU A 731 33.13 4.38 22.37
C GLU A 731 33.89 5.46 23.15
N GLU A 732 33.79 6.72 22.75
CA GLU A 732 34.40 7.84 23.47
C GLU A 732 33.83 7.99 24.88
N ALA A 733 32.50 7.86 25.00
CA ALA A 733 31.80 7.97 26.27
C ALA A 733 32.13 6.81 27.22
N LEU A 734 32.37 5.61 26.70
CA LEU A 734 32.82 4.46 27.48
C LEU A 734 34.12 4.75 28.21
N ALA A 735 35.13 5.23 27.48
CA ALA A 735 36.41 5.63 28.06
C ALA A 735 36.24 6.83 29.02
N PHE A 736 35.35 7.77 28.70
CA PHE A 736 35.12 8.96 29.52
C PHE A 736 34.45 8.65 30.88
N PHE A 737 33.58 7.65 30.93
CA PHE A 737 32.78 7.25 32.09
C PHE A 737 33.23 5.92 32.73
N GLU A 738 34.44 5.47 32.48
CA GLU A 738 35.01 4.22 33.04
C GLU A 738 34.86 4.15 34.57
N ASP A 739 35.04 5.28 35.26
CA ASP A 739 34.95 5.40 36.72
C ASP A 739 33.53 5.30 37.29
N ILE A 740 32.48 5.27 36.45
CA ILE A 740 31.07 5.36 36.86
C ILE A 740 30.31 4.12 36.36
N PRO A 741 30.24 3.03 37.15
CA PRO A 741 29.65 1.76 36.72
C PRO A 741 28.22 1.88 36.19
N ALA A 742 27.39 2.74 36.83
CA ALA A 742 26.00 2.96 36.41
C ALA A 742 25.88 3.51 34.97
N ILE A 743 26.87 4.26 34.48
CA ILE A 743 26.90 4.74 33.10
C ILE A 743 27.64 3.72 32.24
N TYR A 744 28.82 3.28 32.68
CA TYR A 744 29.70 2.37 31.96
C TYR A 744 29.00 1.08 31.51
N ASP A 745 28.30 0.38 32.40
CA ASP A 745 27.65 -0.91 32.08
C ASP A 745 26.60 -0.78 30.96
N ARG A 746 25.88 0.35 30.94
CA ARG A 746 24.87 0.66 29.91
C ARG A 746 25.52 0.96 28.56
N LEU A 747 26.61 1.71 28.57
CA LEU A 747 27.35 2.03 27.35
C LEU A 747 28.12 0.80 26.82
N LYS A 748 28.55 -0.10 27.71
CA LYS A 748 29.31 -1.30 27.34
C LYS A 748 28.46 -2.22 26.49
N THR A 749 27.22 -2.48 26.92
CA THR A 749 26.30 -3.30 26.11
C THR A 749 25.97 -2.63 24.78
N MET A 750 25.89 -1.30 24.71
CA MET A 750 25.70 -0.58 23.44
C MET A 750 26.88 -0.79 22.48
N SER A 751 28.12 -0.75 22.98
CA SER A 751 29.31 -1.02 22.18
C SER A 751 29.38 -2.49 21.74
N GLU A 752 29.08 -3.43 22.65
CA GLU A 752 29.04 -4.86 22.36
C GLU A 752 28.01 -5.23 21.29
N VAL A 753 26.88 -4.51 21.21
CA VAL A 753 25.88 -4.68 20.13
C VAL A 753 26.28 -4.00 18.81
N GLY A 754 27.50 -3.45 18.74
CA GLY A 754 28.04 -2.81 17.53
C GLY A 754 27.61 -1.36 17.32
N LEU A 755 27.06 -0.68 18.34
CA LEU A 755 26.62 0.72 18.26
C LEU A 755 27.66 1.70 18.83
N GLY A 756 28.93 1.30 18.90
CA GLY A 756 30.03 2.10 19.43
C GLY A 756 30.18 3.47 18.76
N TYR A 757 29.84 3.54 17.48
CA TYR A 757 29.97 4.73 16.64
C TYR A 757 28.83 5.77 16.83
N LEU A 758 27.71 5.39 17.45
CA LEU A 758 26.57 6.30 17.60
C LEU A 758 26.87 7.39 18.63
N ALA A 759 26.43 8.62 18.35
CA ALA A 759 26.50 9.68 19.35
C ALA A 759 25.40 9.50 20.41
N LEU A 760 25.73 9.73 21.69
CA LEU A 760 24.80 9.57 22.81
C LEU A 760 23.48 10.34 22.65
N GLY A 761 23.57 11.55 22.11
CA GLY A 761 22.47 12.49 21.89
C GLY A 761 21.86 12.46 20.48
N GLN A 762 22.29 11.53 19.62
CA GLN A 762 21.77 11.39 18.26
C GLN A 762 20.26 11.21 18.27
N SER A 763 19.56 11.96 17.41
CA SER A 763 18.09 11.90 17.36
C SER A 763 17.61 10.50 17.03
N ALA A 764 16.60 10.01 17.75
CA ALA A 764 15.95 8.74 17.43
C ALA A 764 15.30 8.75 16.05
N THR A 765 14.91 9.92 15.53
CA THR A 765 14.34 10.06 14.17
C THR A 765 15.37 9.85 13.07
N THR A 766 16.66 9.94 13.39
CA THR A 766 17.76 9.74 12.44
C THR A 766 18.41 8.37 12.59
N LEU A 767 17.94 7.52 13.52
CA LEU A 767 18.40 6.14 13.64
C LEU A 767 17.73 5.28 12.58
N SER A 768 18.48 4.36 12.00
CA SER A 768 17.94 3.26 11.19
C SER A 768 17.11 2.30 12.05
N GLY A 769 16.26 1.49 11.41
CA GLY A 769 15.48 0.46 12.10
C GLY A 769 16.36 -0.53 12.87
N GLY A 770 17.45 -0.99 12.25
CA GLY A 770 18.42 -1.91 12.88
C GLY A 770 19.22 -1.27 14.01
N GLU A 771 19.60 0.01 13.92
CA GLU A 771 20.18 0.74 15.06
C GLU A 771 19.17 0.87 16.20
N ALA A 772 17.94 1.26 15.89
CA ALA A 772 16.87 1.40 16.88
C ALA A 772 16.64 0.11 17.65
N GLN A 773 16.60 -1.02 16.93
CA GLN A 773 16.43 -2.34 17.50
C GLN A 773 17.61 -2.77 18.37
N ARG A 774 18.85 -2.54 17.93
CA ARG A 774 20.06 -2.85 18.72
C ARG A 774 20.14 -2.03 20.01
N VAL A 775 19.67 -0.77 20.01
CA VAL A 775 19.54 0.03 21.25
C VAL A 775 18.52 -0.62 22.20
N LYS A 776 17.40 -1.14 21.68
CA LYS A 776 16.41 -1.89 22.49
C LYS A 776 17.02 -3.16 23.08
N ILE A 777 17.77 -3.94 22.29
CA ILE A 777 18.46 -5.15 22.75
C ILE A 777 19.49 -4.80 23.85
N SER A 778 20.33 -3.79 23.62
CA SER A 778 21.31 -3.31 24.60
C SER A 778 20.66 -2.92 25.92
N SER A 779 19.47 -2.30 25.89
CA SER A 779 18.74 -1.89 27.08
C SER A 779 18.23 -3.05 27.96
N GLU A 780 18.15 -4.26 27.40
CA GLU A 780 17.78 -5.47 28.14
C GLU A 780 19.01 -6.31 28.55
N LEU A 781 20.13 -6.22 27.82
CA LEU A 781 21.36 -6.97 28.13
C LEU A 781 22.02 -6.56 29.44
N TYR A 782 21.97 -5.28 29.82
CA TYR A 782 22.62 -4.78 31.04
C TYR A 782 21.79 -5.07 32.30
N ARG A 783 20.51 -5.43 32.16
CA ARG A 783 19.61 -5.61 33.30
C ARG A 783 19.87 -6.95 34.02
N PRO A 784 19.71 -7.01 35.35
CA PRO A 784 19.79 -8.27 36.09
C PRO A 784 18.74 -9.27 35.61
N HIS A 785 19.17 -10.48 35.22
CA HIS A 785 18.28 -11.54 34.73
C HIS A 785 17.64 -12.32 35.89
N ILE A 786 16.70 -11.67 36.59
CA ILE A 786 16.02 -12.25 37.77
C ILE A 786 14.97 -13.30 37.36
N GLN A 787 14.46 -13.24 36.12
CA GLN A 787 13.37 -14.08 35.64
C GLN A 787 13.65 -14.63 34.23
N LYS A 788 13.16 -15.85 33.96
CA LYS A 788 13.19 -16.46 32.62
C LYS A 788 12.36 -15.60 31.66
N THR A 789 13.00 -15.04 30.65
CA THR A 789 12.36 -14.11 29.72
C THR A 789 12.23 -14.74 28.33
N ILE A 790 11.12 -14.46 27.63
CA ILE A 790 10.99 -14.70 26.20
C ILE A 790 11.13 -13.38 25.43
N TYR A 791 12.09 -13.33 24.52
CA TYR A 791 12.32 -12.21 23.61
C TYR A 791 11.70 -12.54 22.25
N LEU A 792 10.85 -11.64 21.76
CA LEU A 792 10.21 -11.73 20.45
C LEU A 792 10.82 -10.64 19.56
N LEU A 793 11.51 -11.01 18.48
CA LEU A 793 12.16 -10.07 17.57
C LEU A 793 11.57 -10.21 16.17
N ASP A 794 11.28 -9.07 15.53
CA ASP A 794 10.81 -9.02 14.15
C ASP A 794 11.94 -8.59 13.21
N GLU A 795 12.36 -9.50 12.33
CA GLU A 795 13.42 -9.35 11.31
C GLU A 795 14.63 -8.52 11.80
N PRO A 796 15.37 -8.99 12.81
CA PRO A 796 16.48 -8.25 13.38
C PRO A 796 17.69 -8.04 12.47
N THR A 797 17.79 -8.72 11.32
CA THR A 797 18.88 -8.51 10.35
C THR A 797 18.65 -7.37 9.37
N ILE A 798 17.52 -6.67 9.43
CA ILE A 798 17.26 -5.56 8.50
C ILE A 798 18.36 -4.51 8.60
N GLY A 799 18.92 -4.17 7.44
CA GLY A 799 20.00 -3.20 7.28
C GLY A 799 21.31 -3.55 7.96
N LEU A 800 21.53 -4.84 8.22
CA LEU A 800 22.79 -5.33 8.77
C LEU A 800 23.65 -5.96 7.68
N HIS A 801 24.92 -5.57 7.68
CA HIS A 801 25.97 -6.24 6.90
C HIS A 801 26.30 -7.62 7.49
N TYR A 802 26.93 -8.52 6.74
CA TYR A 802 27.32 -9.87 7.19
C TYR A 802 28.03 -9.88 8.55
N GLU A 803 29.02 -9.00 8.72
CA GLU A 803 29.76 -8.85 9.98
C GLU A 803 28.86 -8.40 11.15
N ASP A 804 27.86 -7.56 10.89
CA ASP A 804 26.89 -7.12 11.89
C ASP A 804 25.89 -8.24 12.22
N VAL A 805 25.48 -9.05 11.23
CA VAL A 805 24.65 -10.25 11.43
C VAL A 805 25.38 -11.26 12.30
N LYS A 806 26.68 -11.49 12.07
CA LYS A 806 27.52 -12.35 12.91
C LYS A 806 27.49 -11.90 14.39
N LYS A 807 27.75 -10.61 14.64
CA LYS A 807 27.69 -10.04 16.00
C LYS A 807 26.30 -10.18 16.62
N LEU A 808 25.24 -9.94 15.84
CA LEU A 808 23.87 -10.12 16.29
C LEU A 808 23.62 -11.57 16.72
N ILE A 809 24.02 -12.56 15.91
CA ILE A 809 23.89 -13.98 16.26
C ILE A 809 24.59 -14.25 17.59
N GLU A 810 25.85 -13.81 17.78
CA GLU A 810 26.58 -13.97 19.04
C GLU A 810 25.83 -13.40 20.25
N ILE A 811 25.16 -12.25 20.07
CA ILE A 811 24.37 -11.61 21.13
C ILE A 811 23.09 -12.38 21.44
N LEU A 812 22.38 -12.86 20.41
CA LEU A 812 21.19 -13.69 20.60
C LEU A 812 21.55 -15.00 21.30
N GLN A 813 22.68 -15.62 20.94
CA GLN A 813 23.20 -16.80 21.61
C GLN A 813 23.50 -16.52 23.09
N LYS A 814 24.17 -15.40 23.41
CA LYS A 814 24.41 -14.98 24.81
C LYS A 814 23.12 -14.82 25.61
N LEU A 815 22.02 -14.34 25.00
CA LEU A 815 20.72 -14.26 25.68
C LEU A 815 20.16 -15.65 25.99
N VAL A 816 20.28 -16.59 25.05
CA VAL A 816 19.82 -17.98 25.21
C VAL A 816 20.66 -18.73 26.25
N ASP A 817 21.98 -18.52 26.27
CA ASP A 817 22.91 -19.16 27.24
C ASP A 817 22.58 -18.78 28.69
N LYS A 818 22.10 -17.55 28.90
CA LYS A 818 21.56 -17.10 30.19
C LYS A 818 20.21 -17.77 30.57
N GLY A 819 19.72 -18.70 29.76
CA GLY A 819 18.50 -19.47 29.99
C GLY A 819 17.21 -18.79 29.51
N ASN A 820 17.31 -17.75 28.68
CA ASN A 820 16.16 -17.11 28.05
C ASN A 820 15.73 -17.84 26.79
N THR A 821 14.53 -17.53 26.30
CA THR A 821 14.05 -17.98 24.99
C THR A 821 14.09 -16.80 24.04
N VAL A 822 14.62 -17.01 22.83
CA VAL A 822 14.66 -15.97 21.80
C VAL A 822 13.90 -16.50 20.59
N MET A 823 12.81 -15.85 20.22
CA MET A 823 12.05 -16.12 19.02
C MET A 823 12.24 -14.97 18.03
N VAL A 824 12.72 -15.28 16.84
CA VAL A 824 12.96 -14.31 15.78
C VAL A 824 12.11 -14.65 14.56
N ILE A 825 11.42 -13.66 13.97
CA ILE A 825 10.95 -13.79 12.59
C ILE A 825 12.14 -13.45 11.70
N GLU A 826 12.53 -14.36 10.82
CA GLU A 826 13.67 -14.11 9.93
C GLU A 826 13.53 -14.75 8.56
N HIS A 827 14.25 -14.13 7.63
CA HIS A 827 14.49 -14.56 6.26
C HIS A 827 15.97 -14.76 5.97
N ASN A 828 16.86 -14.14 6.76
CA ASN A 828 18.29 -14.28 6.62
C ASN A 828 18.74 -15.70 6.97
N ILE A 829 19.36 -16.38 6.00
CA ILE A 829 19.72 -17.79 6.12
C ILE A 829 20.82 -18.02 7.18
N ASP A 830 21.67 -17.04 7.47
CA ASP A 830 22.70 -17.16 8.51
C ASP A 830 22.09 -17.20 9.92
N ILE A 831 21.02 -16.45 10.18
CA ILE A 831 20.28 -16.60 11.45
C ILE A 831 19.55 -17.94 11.48
N VAL A 832 18.88 -18.32 10.39
CA VAL A 832 18.10 -19.57 10.34
C VAL A 832 19.00 -20.79 10.56
N LYS A 833 20.16 -20.87 9.89
CA LYS A 833 21.13 -21.97 10.07
C LYS A 833 21.77 -21.96 11.47
N SER A 834 21.82 -20.80 12.14
CA SER A 834 22.35 -20.66 13.49
C SER A 834 21.31 -20.91 14.60
N SER A 835 20.04 -21.11 14.25
CA SER A 835 18.96 -21.34 15.21
C SER A 835 18.88 -22.78 15.72
N ASP A 836 18.39 -23.00 16.93
CA ASP A 836 18.21 -24.34 17.49
C ASP A 836 16.91 -25.00 16.99
N PHE A 837 15.92 -24.20 16.61
CA PHE A 837 14.61 -24.68 16.17
C PHE A 837 14.01 -23.73 15.13
N VAL A 838 13.49 -24.28 14.04
CA VAL A 838 12.87 -23.54 12.94
C VAL A 838 11.39 -23.89 12.85
N ILE A 839 10.56 -22.88 12.63
CA ILE A 839 9.12 -23.00 12.36
C ILE A 839 8.87 -22.39 10.99
N ASP A 840 8.58 -23.20 9.99
CA ASP A 840 8.33 -22.73 8.61
C ASP A 840 6.82 -22.64 8.35
N ILE A 841 6.33 -21.42 8.08
CA ILE A 841 4.91 -21.13 7.84
C ILE A 841 4.67 -20.86 6.35
N GLY A 842 3.69 -21.54 5.76
CA GLY A 842 3.39 -21.47 4.32
C GLY A 842 2.21 -22.35 3.93
N PRO A 843 2.24 -22.99 2.74
CA PRO A 843 3.31 -22.99 1.73
C PRO A 843 3.40 -21.70 0.91
N ASN A 844 2.32 -20.93 0.78
CA ASN A 844 2.26 -19.68 0.03
C ASN A 844 1.86 -18.49 0.93
N GLY A 845 1.79 -17.29 0.34
CA GLY A 845 1.26 -16.09 1.00
C GLY A 845 -0.28 -15.99 0.89
N GLY A 846 -0.87 -15.11 1.70
CA GLY A 846 -2.31 -14.81 1.64
C GLY A 846 -3.17 -16.01 2.02
N LEU A 847 -4.23 -16.29 1.23
CA LEU A 847 -5.16 -17.39 1.47
C LEU A 847 -4.51 -18.78 1.37
N GLY A 848 -3.41 -18.90 0.63
CA GLY A 848 -2.64 -20.14 0.49
C GLY A 848 -1.62 -20.38 1.61
N GLY A 849 -1.60 -19.54 2.65
CA GLY A 849 -0.70 -19.62 3.80
C GLY A 849 -1.38 -20.06 5.10
N GLY A 850 -0.72 -19.76 6.22
CA GLY A 850 -1.26 -19.95 7.57
C GLY A 850 -1.16 -21.37 8.14
N GLN A 851 -0.36 -22.24 7.51
CA GLN A 851 -0.09 -23.61 7.95
C GLN A 851 1.39 -23.81 8.25
N ILE A 852 1.72 -24.76 9.13
CA ILE A 852 3.10 -25.16 9.40
C ILE A 852 3.51 -26.16 8.32
N VAL A 853 4.49 -25.79 7.49
CA VAL A 853 5.01 -26.63 6.40
C VAL A 853 6.08 -27.58 6.92
N ALA A 854 6.96 -27.06 7.78
CA ALA A 854 8.02 -27.80 8.43
C ALA A 854 8.29 -27.21 9.81
N LYS A 855 8.78 -28.05 10.73
CA LYS A 855 9.28 -27.64 12.04
C LYS A 855 10.37 -28.61 12.47
N GLY A 856 11.33 -28.16 13.26
CA GLY A 856 12.44 -29.01 13.69
C GLY A 856 13.75 -28.24 13.79
N THR A 857 14.87 -28.96 13.82
CA THR A 857 16.20 -28.32 13.62
C THR A 857 16.34 -27.79 12.19
N PRO A 858 17.29 -26.88 11.92
CA PRO A 858 17.63 -26.46 10.57
C PRO A 858 17.86 -27.65 9.60
N GLU A 859 18.51 -28.72 10.05
CA GLU A 859 18.78 -29.91 9.26
C GLU A 859 17.49 -30.69 8.92
N GLU A 860 16.57 -30.81 9.88
CA GLU A 860 15.27 -31.45 9.68
C GLU A 860 14.41 -30.67 8.67
N VAL A 861 14.39 -29.34 8.78
CA VAL A 861 13.67 -28.47 7.84
C VAL A 861 14.30 -28.51 6.45
N ALA A 862 15.63 -28.55 6.34
CA ALA A 862 16.35 -28.66 5.08
C ALA A 862 16.05 -29.95 4.29
N ASN A 863 15.65 -31.03 4.98
CA ASN A 863 15.27 -32.29 4.36
C ASN A 863 13.80 -32.33 3.90
N ASN A 864 12.97 -31.35 4.26
CA ASN A 864 11.57 -31.29 3.85
C ASN A 864 11.41 -30.63 2.47
N SER A 865 11.06 -31.43 1.45
CA SER A 865 10.89 -30.96 0.07
C SER A 865 9.72 -29.99 -0.15
N LYS A 866 8.76 -29.92 0.79
CA LYS A 866 7.63 -28.97 0.72
C LYS A 866 8.00 -27.59 1.24
N SER A 867 9.10 -27.47 1.99
CA SER A 867 9.56 -26.21 2.56
C SER A 867 10.40 -25.43 1.55
N HIS A 868 9.94 -24.22 1.19
CA HIS A 868 10.76 -23.30 0.42
C HIS A 868 12.03 -22.94 1.19
N THR A 869 11.89 -22.61 2.49
CA THR A 869 13.01 -22.33 3.40
C THR A 869 14.03 -23.48 3.41
N GLY A 870 13.55 -24.73 3.50
CA GLY A 870 14.40 -25.92 3.50
C GLY A 870 15.31 -26.04 2.26
N SER A 871 14.82 -25.64 1.08
CA SER A 871 15.61 -25.70 -0.16
C SER A 871 16.83 -24.76 -0.17
N TYR A 872 16.70 -23.56 0.39
CA TYR A 872 17.79 -22.59 0.54
C TYR A 872 18.70 -22.96 1.70
N LEU A 873 18.11 -23.41 2.81
CA LEU A 873 18.84 -23.86 4.00
C LEU A 873 19.77 -25.04 3.69
N LYS A 874 19.33 -25.97 2.84
CA LYS A 874 20.14 -27.10 2.37
C LYS A 874 21.40 -26.67 1.59
N LYS A 875 21.36 -25.52 0.90
CA LYS A 875 22.55 -24.96 0.22
C LYS A 875 23.51 -24.32 1.23
N ALA A 876 22.97 -23.58 2.20
CA ALA A 876 23.79 -22.90 3.21
C ALA A 876 24.48 -23.87 4.18
N LEU A 877 23.78 -24.93 4.62
CA LEU A 877 24.34 -26.00 5.46
C LEU A 877 25.40 -26.87 4.75
N LYS A 878 25.57 -26.72 3.44
CA LYS A 878 26.66 -27.36 2.69
C LYS A 878 27.90 -26.47 2.54
N LYS A 879 27.72 -25.15 2.70
CA LYS A 879 28.76 -24.13 2.54
C LYS A 879 29.45 -23.81 3.87
N GLY A 880 28.70 -23.83 4.97
CA GLY A 880 29.22 -23.81 6.35
C GLY A 880 29.38 -25.23 6.85
#